data_AF-A0AAY4DL86-F1
#
_entry.id   AF-A0AAY4DL86-F1
#
_cell.length_a   1.000
_cell.length_b   1.000
_cell.length_c   1.000
_cell.angle_alpha   90.00
_cell.angle_beta   90.00
_cell.angle_gamma   90.00
#
_symmetry.space_group_name_H-M   'P 1'
#
loop_
_entity.id
_entity.type
_entity.pdbx_description
1 polymer ?
#
loop_
_entity_poly.entity_id
_entity_poly.type
_entity_poly.pdbx_seq_one_letter_code
_entity_poly.pdbx_strand_id
1 'polypeptide(L)'
;MDNLQQPQAPGRRTGATVDHRDETRGGSQAPYPTDSELAQCEAEVAVLLKIIGELNAKMGSLQVPREEDESRSSPDCDSGAPQLCSSDGEVGLSPARSVTLAKRDDTGDLWSELEKVLSALECSVGTRSSVPAQTTQDLEKETEHLTAARNSWVKVTLVLEEMEREFGFSYCSALPPVERQQYQRDVLVLYEHNVQLRASLQGRQEELATSEGALRELEDEKKKLQEKLLSLKRRWFVGSGPSLPCSPSSSSSGGMSPFWASPPFPGSPLLPRRPTSAFSTSSTGGDTSPSCPSPVMPGSPSLETEVERLQRCLERLKARNERLTAALERRKGESEQISMTLSRHEADHSALQMALRYCEECEETYQDLLNLYEVKRAAGQEQPGSGAGPGSTERGAAEQVTSSHARLMAVDFEGQVMAAQDKIDRLKRNRAAVRIPEPSPEGAGKLSPDTGTLAGPRRHSVSQSSREDKAALLYELVTVREEMSELRGAVQLLEKQRRCLDWTLVVQKAQDAAGALILDNLREELEDRNVQQQRAAKSGARPSSVEGSPVQRNRAILRELQAVLQREQLLRRRAAAIRDALDCQLSDSSSQRRLSEEEVARLSLAHSKITAAYRNARRKHREQLWRLEKQVAVVSERHVAQITELRATLDKLEGRREETVL
;
A
#
# COMPACT_ATOMS: atom_id res chain seq x y z
N MET A 1 -56.48 40.20 49.74
CA MET A 1 -56.12 41.39 50.53
C MET A 1 -54.87 41.97 49.90
N ASP A 2 -54.90 43.29 49.69
CA ASP A 2 -53.77 44.24 49.67
C ASP A 2 -52.48 43.81 48.91
N ASN A 3 -52.15 44.30 47.70
CA ASN A 3 -52.22 45.64 47.09
C ASN A 3 -51.14 46.61 47.62
N LEU A 4 -50.59 47.44 46.72
CA LEU A 4 -49.59 48.52 46.95
C LEU A 4 -48.16 48.01 47.31
N GLN A 5 -47.04 48.69 46.95
CA GLN A 5 -46.86 49.87 46.09
C GLN A 5 -45.47 49.94 45.41
N GLN A 6 -45.40 50.75 44.35
CA GLN A 6 -44.16 51.25 43.71
C GLN A 6 -43.48 52.34 44.60
N PRO A 7 -42.19 52.72 44.41
CA PRO A 7 -41.85 53.65 43.31
C PRO A 7 -40.42 53.55 42.72
N GLN A 8 -40.16 54.42 41.73
CA GLN A 8 -38.87 54.67 41.07
C GLN A 8 -38.02 55.72 41.82
N ALA A 9 -36.69 55.73 41.61
CA ALA A 9 -35.87 56.95 41.52
C ALA A 9 -34.47 56.67 40.88
N PRO A 10 -33.84 57.60 40.14
CA PRO A 10 -32.60 57.33 39.37
C PRO A 10 -31.32 58.02 39.92
N GLY A 11 -30.14 57.53 39.51
CA GLY A 11 -28.83 57.97 40.02
C GLY A 11 -28.10 59.06 39.21
N ARG A 12 -26.82 59.33 39.54
CA ARG A 12 -25.87 60.10 38.68
C ARG A 12 -24.40 60.08 39.16
N ARG A 13 -23.47 59.91 38.20
CA ARG A 13 -22.02 60.29 38.25
C ARG A 13 -21.17 59.55 39.31
N THR A 14 -19.83 59.53 39.31
CA THR A 14 -18.74 60.16 38.50
C THR A 14 -17.61 59.14 38.22
N GLY A 15 -16.76 59.37 37.22
CA GLY A 15 -15.41 58.78 37.17
C GLY A 15 -14.86 58.59 35.75
N ALA A 16 -13.61 59.00 35.49
CA ALA A 16 -12.94 58.80 34.20
C ALA A 16 -11.42 58.62 34.38
N THR A 17 -10.88 57.54 33.81
CA THR A 17 -9.45 57.29 33.51
C THR A 17 -9.44 56.37 32.27
N VAL A 18 -8.99 56.86 31.11
CA VAL A 18 -7.59 56.86 30.61
C VAL A 18 -7.19 55.51 30.00
N ASP A 19 -6.52 55.59 28.84
CA ASP A 19 -6.24 54.52 27.89
C ASP A 19 -5.55 53.28 28.46
N HIS A 20 -5.88 52.12 27.88
CA HIS A 20 -4.90 51.21 27.30
C HIS A 20 -5.47 50.61 25.99
N ARG A 21 -4.62 50.43 24.98
CA ARG A 21 -4.96 49.70 23.74
C ARG A 21 -4.78 48.21 23.98
N ASP A 22 -5.68 47.39 23.45
CA ASP A 22 -5.31 46.06 22.95
C ASP A 22 -6.24 45.62 21.80
N GLU A 23 -5.69 45.18 20.68
CA GLU A 23 -6.45 44.84 19.46
C GLU A 23 -6.80 43.35 19.41
N THR A 24 -7.88 42.96 20.11
CA THR A 24 -8.29 41.55 20.19
C THR A 24 -9.50 41.20 19.32
N ARG A 25 -9.19 40.86 18.06
CA ARG A 25 -9.70 39.66 17.38
C ARG A 25 -11.23 39.45 17.42
N GLY A 26 -11.94 40.03 16.46
CA GLY A 26 -13.36 39.76 16.23
C GLY A 26 -13.66 38.27 15.97
N GLY A 27 -14.27 37.60 16.94
CA GLY A 27 -14.84 36.25 16.81
C GLY A 27 -16.36 36.33 16.79
N SER A 28 -17.00 35.85 15.72
CA SER A 28 -18.46 35.79 15.64
C SER A 28 -19.00 34.72 16.57
N GLN A 29 -19.60 35.12 17.69
CA GLN A 29 -20.45 34.24 18.48
C GLN A 29 -21.77 34.02 17.72
N ALA A 30 -22.11 32.77 17.44
CA ALA A 30 -23.46 32.41 17.01
C ALA A 30 -24.44 32.64 18.17
N PRO A 31 -25.71 33.01 17.89
CA PRO A 31 -26.71 33.14 18.94
C PRO A 31 -26.97 31.79 19.61
N TYR A 32 -27.06 31.78 20.93
CA TYR A 32 -27.51 30.61 21.68
C TYR A 32 -28.98 30.32 21.34
N PRO A 33 -29.39 29.05 21.14
CA PRO A 33 -30.79 28.71 20.93
C PRO A 33 -31.59 29.06 22.17
N THR A 34 -32.83 29.53 21.97
CA THR A 34 -33.75 29.86 23.05
C THR A 34 -34.23 28.60 23.78
N ASP A 35 -34.63 28.74 25.05
CA ASP A 35 -35.18 27.62 25.83
C ASP A 35 -36.41 26.97 25.14
N SER A 36 -37.16 27.75 24.35
CA SER A 36 -38.23 27.26 23.48
C SER A 36 -37.75 26.33 22.36
N GLU A 37 -36.63 26.66 21.71
CA GLU A 37 -36.05 25.82 20.66
C GLU A 37 -35.44 24.55 21.26
N LEU A 38 -34.82 24.65 22.45
CA LEU A 38 -34.31 23.49 23.19
C LEU A 38 -35.46 22.56 23.62
N ALA A 39 -36.54 23.09 24.20
CA ALA A 39 -37.72 22.31 24.56
C ALA A 39 -38.41 21.66 23.34
N GLN A 40 -38.41 22.33 22.19
CA GLN A 40 -38.87 21.73 20.93
C GLN A 40 -37.94 20.59 20.47
N CYS A 41 -36.62 20.78 20.52
CA CYS A 41 -35.65 19.71 20.21
C CYS A 41 -35.82 18.50 21.13
N GLU A 42 -36.04 18.71 22.44
CA GLU A 42 -36.31 17.63 23.40
C GLU A 42 -37.62 16.88 23.08
N ALA A 43 -38.68 17.61 22.71
CA ALA A 43 -39.95 17.01 22.29
C ALA A 43 -39.80 16.19 20.99
N GLU A 44 -39.07 16.70 19.99
CA GLU A 44 -38.80 15.99 18.74
C GLU A 44 -37.91 14.75 18.97
N VAL A 45 -36.91 14.84 19.85
CA VAL A 45 -36.09 13.69 20.29
C VAL A 45 -36.95 12.65 21.03
N ALA A 46 -37.87 13.06 21.91
CA ALA A 46 -38.78 12.14 22.58
C ALA A 46 -39.72 11.41 21.61
N VAL A 47 -40.23 12.10 20.58
CA VAL A 47 -41.01 11.51 19.49
C VAL A 47 -40.17 10.53 18.66
N LEU A 48 -38.93 10.88 18.33
CA LEU A 48 -38.00 9.98 17.61
C LEU A 48 -37.68 8.73 18.42
N LEU A 49 -37.41 8.86 19.72
CA LEU A 49 -37.18 7.72 20.63
C LEU A 49 -38.41 6.81 20.73
N LYS A 50 -39.63 7.38 20.77
CA LYS A 50 -40.87 6.60 20.70
C LYS A 50 -41.00 5.83 19.39
N ILE A 51 -40.73 6.46 18.25
CA ILE A 51 -40.77 5.83 16.92
C ILE A 51 -39.72 4.69 16.83
N ILE A 52 -38.52 4.89 17.37
CA ILE A 52 -37.49 3.85 17.46
C ILE A 52 -37.95 2.69 18.36
N GLY A 53 -38.60 2.98 19.49
CA GLY A 53 -39.21 1.97 20.36
C GLY A 53 -40.28 1.14 19.64
N GLU A 54 -41.21 1.79 18.93
CA GLU A 54 -42.23 1.11 18.13
C GLU A 54 -41.65 0.28 16.98
N LEU A 55 -40.58 0.76 16.32
CA LEU A 55 -39.88 0.02 15.28
C LEU A 55 -39.12 -1.18 15.85
N ASN A 56 -38.47 -1.04 17.00
CA ASN A 56 -37.79 -2.15 17.68
C ASN A 56 -38.79 -3.21 18.15
N ALA A 57 -39.94 -2.81 18.69
CA ALA A 57 -41.03 -3.73 19.05
C ALA A 57 -41.57 -4.48 17.81
N LYS A 58 -41.75 -3.77 16.68
CA LYS A 58 -42.17 -4.39 15.40
C LYS A 58 -41.10 -5.35 14.86
N MET A 59 -39.81 -5.01 14.92
CA MET A 59 -38.72 -5.92 14.54
C MET A 59 -38.64 -7.15 15.45
N GLY A 60 -38.81 -6.99 16.76
CA GLY A 60 -38.89 -8.11 17.71
C GLY A 60 -40.07 -9.04 17.41
N SER A 61 -41.25 -8.48 17.10
CA SER A 61 -42.43 -9.28 16.71
C SER A 61 -42.30 -10.05 15.39
N LEU A 62 -41.26 -9.73 14.58
CA LEU A 62 -40.93 -10.45 13.35
C LEU A 62 -39.88 -11.55 13.55
N GLN A 63 -39.32 -11.71 14.76
CA GLN A 63 -38.47 -12.85 15.12
C GLN A 63 -39.31 -13.98 15.74
N VAL A 64 -39.91 -14.78 14.86
CA VAL A 64 -40.52 -16.09 15.18
C VAL A 64 -39.40 -17.03 15.70
N PRO A 65 -39.65 -17.85 16.75
CA PRO A 65 -38.57 -18.31 17.62
C PRO A 65 -37.70 -19.41 17.01
N ARG A 66 -36.49 -19.52 17.55
CA ARG A 66 -35.67 -20.71 17.47
C ARG A 66 -35.62 -21.31 18.88
N GLU A 67 -36.22 -22.48 19.03
CA GLU A 67 -36.43 -23.10 20.34
C GLU A 67 -35.09 -23.54 20.96
N GLU A 68 -34.92 -23.21 22.24
CA GLU A 68 -34.05 -23.95 23.15
C GLU A 68 -34.95 -24.98 23.85
N ASP A 69 -34.55 -26.25 23.88
CA ASP A 69 -35.13 -27.24 24.78
C ASP A 69 -34.05 -28.22 25.24
N GLU A 70 -34.15 -28.70 26.47
CA GLU A 70 -33.05 -29.36 27.19
C GLU A 70 -33.10 -30.90 27.16
N SER A 71 -32.05 -31.50 27.74
CA SER A 71 -32.08 -32.77 28.50
C SER A 71 -31.83 -34.12 27.81
N ARG A 72 -30.58 -34.58 28.04
CA ARG A 72 -30.20 -35.88 28.67
C ARG A 72 -29.91 -37.14 27.82
N SER A 73 -29.09 -37.99 28.46
CA SER A 73 -28.82 -39.42 28.28
C SER A 73 -28.04 -39.93 27.05
N SER A 74 -26.80 -40.37 27.31
CA SER A 74 -26.24 -41.62 26.77
C SER A 74 -27.03 -42.84 27.32
N PRO A 75 -27.03 -44.02 26.66
CA PRO A 75 -25.83 -44.87 26.67
C PRO A 75 -25.54 -45.71 25.40
N ASP A 76 -24.31 -46.23 25.36
CA ASP A 76 -23.83 -47.54 24.91
C ASP A 76 -24.35 -48.25 23.63
N CYS A 77 -23.35 -48.60 22.81
CA CYS A 77 -23.13 -49.89 22.11
C CYS A 77 -24.00 -50.37 20.92
N ASP A 78 -23.23 -50.72 19.88
CA ASP A 78 -23.18 -52.01 19.17
C ASP A 78 -23.58 -52.13 17.69
N SER A 79 -22.69 -52.86 17.00
CA SER A 79 -22.72 -53.58 15.72
C SER A 79 -23.97 -53.54 14.82
N GLY A 80 -23.76 -53.21 13.53
CA GLY A 80 -24.74 -53.56 12.48
C GLY A 80 -24.47 -52.98 11.08
N ALA A 81 -23.62 -53.62 10.27
CA ALA A 81 -23.78 -53.61 8.81
C ALA A 81 -24.60 -54.86 8.41
N PRO A 82 -25.46 -54.81 7.38
CA PRO A 82 -24.96 -55.11 6.02
C PRO A 82 -25.71 -54.43 4.84
N GLN A 83 -25.15 -54.59 3.63
CA GLN A 83 -25.78 -54.96 2.32
C GLN A 83 -27.24 -54.55 1.97
N LEU A 84 -27.67 -54.35 0.71
CA LEU A 84 -27.12 -54.32 -0.67
C LEU A 84 -28.20 -53.57 -1.51
N CYS A 85 -27.92 -52.85 -2.59
CA CYS A 85 -27.57 -53.25 -3.97
C CYS A 85 -27.24 -51.95 -4.74
N SER A 86 -26.60 -51.83 -5.90
CA SER A 86 -25.88 -52.67 -6.89
C SER A 86 -26.23 -52.11 -8.28
N SER A 87 -25.33 -52.32 -9.25
CA SER A 87 -25.44 -52.06 -10.70
C SER A 87 -25.13 -50.66 -11.25
N ASP A 88 -24.41 -50.53 -12.37
CA ASP A 88 -23.41 -51.41 -13.02
C ASP A 88 -22.60 -50.60 -14.06
N GLY A 89 -21.35 -50.99 -14.38
CA GLY A 89 -20.55 -50.28 -15.41
C GLY A 89 -19.05 -50.56 -15.44
N GLU A 90 -18.63 -51.76 -15.85
CA GLU A 90 -17.23 -52.07 -16.23
C GLU A 90 -16.80 -51.31 -17.51
N VAL A 91 -15.54 -51.17 -17.94
CA VAL A 91 -14.22 -51.85 -17.71
C VAL A 91 -13.17 -50.71 -17.60
N GLY A 92 -12.04 -50.73 -16.87
CA GLY A 92 -11.03 -51.76 -16.53
C GLY A 92 -9.70 -51.39 -17.25
N LEU A 93 -8.50 -51.94 -16.97
CA LEU A 93 -8.05 -53.06 -16.12
C LEU A 93 -6.72 -52.67 -15.41
N SER A 94 -5.75 -53.59 -15.27
CA SER A 94 -4.36 -53.36 -14.79
C SER A 94 -3.41 -54.43 -15.41
N PRO A 95 -2.08 -54.42 -15.17
CA PRO A 95 -1.57 -55.04 -13.93
C PRO A 95 -0.34 -54.36 -13.29
N ALA A 96 -0.23 -54.48 -11.97
CA ALA A 96 1.03 -54.24 -11.25
C ALA A 96 1.96 -55.48 -11.34
N ARG A 97 3.26 -55.31 -11.10
CA ARG A 97 4.21 -56.44 -10.97
C ARG A 97 5.17 -56.21 -9.81
N SER A 98 5.21 -57.17 -8.89
CA SER A 98 5.99 -57.14 -7.65
C SER A 98 7.47 -57.51 -7.86
N VAL A 99 8.38 -56.87 -7.12
CA VAL A 99 9.75 -57.36 -6.86
C VAL A 99 10.03 -57.27 -5.36
N THR A 100 10.84 -58.19 -4.86
CA THR A 100 11.00 -58.52 -3.43
C THR A 100 12.03 -57.65 -2.68
N LEU A 101 11.82 -57.53 -1.37
CA LEU A 101 12.82 -57.08 -0.41
C LEU A 101 14.12 -57.91 -0.53
N ALA A 102 15.26 -57.24 -0.66
CA ALA A 102 16.59 -57.85 -0.58
C ALA A 102 17.41 -57.13 0.50
N LYS A 103 17.96 -57.89 1.44
CA LYS A 103 18.79 -57.39 2.55
C LYS A 103 20.26 -57.37 2.13
N ARG A 104 20.95 -56.23 2.27
CA ARG A 104 22.40 -56.11 2.08
C ARG A 104 22.98 -55.02 2.99
N ASP A 105 24.27 -55.13 3.30
CA ASP A 105 24.91 -54.54 4.48
C ASP A 105 25.73 -53.27 4.15
N ASP A 106 25.07 -52.29 3.53
CA ASP A 106 25.72 -51.13 2.91
C ASP A 106 26.00 -49.97 3.89
N THR A 107 26.77 -50.28 4.94
CA THR A 107 27.27 -49.28 5.93
C THR A 107 28.29 -48.29 5.35
N GLY A 108 28.76 -48.54 4.12
CA GLY A 108 29.58 -47.60 3.34
C GLY A 108 28.73 -46.45 2.77
N ASP A 109 27.60 -46.80 2.15
CA ASP A 109 26.75 -45.87 1.41
C ASP A 109 26.15 -44.80 2.31
N LEU A 110 25.78 -45.14 3.56
CA LEU A 110 25.32 -44.14 4.54
C LEU A 110 26.35 -43.03 4.82
N TRP A 111 27.65 -43.31 4.67
CA TRP A 111 28.68 -42.28 4.77
C TRP A 111 28.83 -41.48 3.48
N SER A 112 28.72 -42.11 2.31
CA SER A 112 28.70 -41.41 1.02
C SER A 112 27.47 -40.51 0.87
N GLU A 113 26.32 -40.92 1.41
CA GLU A 113 25.09 -40.12 1.40
C GLU A 113 25.14 -39.01 2.46
N LEU A 114 25.76 -39.23 3.62
CA LEU A 114 26.06 -38.15 4.57
C LEU A 114 27.04 -37.14 3.98
N GLU A 115 28.08 -37.59 3.29
CA GLU A 115 29.07 -36.74 2.60
C GLU A 115 28.40 -35.93 1.48
N LYS A 116 27.56 -36.55 0.63
CA LYS A 116 26.69 -35.84 -0.33
C LYS A 116 25.76 -34.83 0.35
N VAL A 117 25.11 -35.18 1.47
CA VAL A 117 24.19 -34.27 2.18
C VAL A 117 24.93 -33.10 2.79
N LEU A 118 26.15 -33.29 3.30
CA LEU A 118 27.01 -32.21 3.78
C LEU A 118 27.50 -31.34 2.61
N SER A 119 27.95 -31.91 1.50
CA SER A 119 28.29 -31.14 0.29
C SER A 119 27.08 -30.38 -0.27
N ALA A 120 25.89 -30.98 -0.26
CA ALA A 120 24.66 -30.32 -0.69
C ALA A 120 24.24 -29.20 0.30
N LEU A 121 24.52 -29.36 1.59
CA LEU A 121 24.32 -28.31 2.60
C LEU A 121 25.32 -27.16 2.41
N GLU A 122 26.59 -27.46 2.16
CA GLU A 122 27.62 -26.45 1.83
C GLU A 122 27.28 -25.70 0.54
N CYS A 123 26.85 -26.41 -0.51
CA CYS A 123 26.29 -25.79 -1.71
C CYS A 123 25.00 -24.99 -1.43
N SER A 124 24.13 -25.45 -0.52
CA SER A 124 22.90 -24.73 -0.13
C SER A 124 23.17 -23.47 0.71
N VAL A 125 24.26 -23.45 1.49
CA VAL A 125 24.70 -22.28 2.26
C VAL A 125 25.43 -21.29 1.33
N GLY A 126 26.32 -21.80 0.46
CA GLY A 126 26.96 -21.00 -0.58
C GLY A 126 25.94 -20.34 -1.53
N THR A 127 24.91 -21.08 -1.98
CA THR A 127 23.84 -20.50 -2.82
C THR A 127 22.93 -19.53 -2.08
N ARG A 128 22.78 -19.63 -0.75
CA ARG A 128 22.11 -18.61 0.07
C ARG A 128 22.93 -17.34 0.29
N SER A 129 24.26 -17.41 0.17
CA SER A 129 25.12 -16.23 0.08
C SER A 129 25.19 -15.67 -1.35
N SER A 130 24.99 -16.52 -2.37
CA SER A 130 24.88 -16.15 -3.77
C SER A 130 23.52 -15.55 -4.11
N VAL A 131 23.26 -14.34 -3.60
CA VAL A 131 22.54 -13.35 -4.41
C VAL A 131 23.26 -13.34 -5.77
N PRO A 132 22.55 -13.49 -6.91
CA PRO A 132 23.21 -13.42 -8.21
C PRO A 132 23.91 -12.07 -8.29
N ALA A 133 25.22 -12.07 -8.54
CA ALA A 133 26.00 -10.85 -8.55
C ALA A 133 25.40 -9.91 -9.60
N GLN A 134 24.65 -8.89 -9.15
CA GLN A 134 24.24 -7.77 -9.99
C GLN A 134 25.53 -7.28 -10.63
N THR A 135 25.60 -7.26 -11.97
CA THR A 135 26.80 -6.76 -12.61
C THR A 135 26.99 -5.32 -12.15
N THR A 136 28.23 -4.83 -12.04
CA THR A 136 28.46 -3.43 -11.63
C THR A 136 27.64 -2.48 -12.50
N GLN A 137 27.53 -2.81 -13.79
CA GLN A 137 26.69 -2.15 -14.77
C GLN A 137 25.18 -2.12 -14.44
N ASP A 138 24.63 -3.14 -13.79
CA ASP A 138 23.20 -3.17 -13.42
C ASP A 138 22.95 -2.39 -12.12
N LEU A 139 23.87 -2.46 -11.16
CA LEU A 139 23.89 -1.57 -9.99
C LEU A 139 24.07 -0.10 -10.40
N GLU A 140 24.96 0.17 -11.36
CA GLU A 140 25.14 1.49 -11.98
C GLU A 140 23.83 1.97 -12.60
N LYS A 141 23.19 1.19 -13.50
CA LYS A 141 21.86 1.52 -14.07
C LYS A 141 20.79 1.77 -12.99
N GLU A 142 20.73 0.95 -11.93
CA GLU A 142 19.79 1.17 -10.82
C GLU A 142 20.07 2.51 -10.11
N THR A 143 21.33 2.86 -9.86
CA THR A 143 21.69 4.17 -9.29
C THR A 143 21.46 5.34 -10.26
N GLU A 144 21.66 5.17 -11.56
CA GLU A 144 21.35 6.15 -12.61
C GLU A 144 19.84 6.38 -12.70
N HIS A 145 19.02 5.33 -12.65
CA HIS A 145 17.57 5.46 -12.63
C HIS A 145 17.06 6.13 -11.34
N LEU A 146 17.62 5.79 -10.18
CA LEU A 146 17.28 6.43 -8.91
C LEU A 146 17.71 7.91 -8.85
N THR A 147 18.87 8.26 -9.38
CA THR A 147 19.33 9.66 -9.45
C THR A 147 18.59 10.45 -10.52
N ALA A 148 18.25 9.86 -11.68
CA ALA A 148 17.37 10.47 -12.67
C ALA A 148 15.96 10.72 -12.12
N ALA A 149 15.38 9.77 -11.39
CA ALA A 149 14.10 9.93 -10.71
C ALA A 149 14.16 11.05 -9.64
N ARG A 150 15.22 11.09 -8.82
CA ARG A 150 15.46 12.18 -7.85
C ARG A 150 15.54 13.54 -8.56
N ASN A 151 16.29 13.64 -9.64
CA ASN A 151 16.46 14.87 -10.41
C ASN A 151 15.17 15.29 -11.14
N SER A 152 14.33 14.33 -11.53
CA SER A 152 12.98 14.59 -12.06
C SER A 152 12.05 15.14 -10.98
N TRP A 153 12.03 14.53 -9.78
CA TRP A 153 11.26 15.05 -8.64
C TRP A 153 11.67 16.46 -8.22
N VAL A 154 12.97 16.76 -8.15
CA VAL A 154 13.47 18.11 -7.84
C VAL A 154 13.02 19.14 -8.88
N LYS A 155 12.98 18.78 -10.17
CA LYS A 155 12.45 19.65 -11.23
C LYS A 155 10.94 19.85 -11.09
N VAL A 156 10.18 18.81 -10.75
CA VAL A 156 8.74 18.92 -10.51
C VAL A 156 8.44 19.84 -9.31
N THR A 157 9.20 19.73 -8.21
CA THR A 157 9.02 20.65 -7.07
C THR A 157 9.39 22.08 -7.40
N LEU A 158 10.47 22.31 -8.17
CA LEU A 158 10.84 23.67 -8.61
C LEU A 158 9.77 24.29 -9.51
N VAL A 159 9.23 23.55 -10.48
CA VAL A 159 8.13 24.02 -11.35
C VAL A 159 6.87 24.32 -10.53
N LEU A 160 6.56 23.52 -9.50
CA LEU A 160 5.46 23.82 -8.58
C LEU A 160 5.72 25.10 -7.78
N GLU A 161 6.92 25.28 -7.23
CA GLU A 161 7.33 26.51 -6.51
C GLU A 161 7.41 27.76 -7.41
N GLU A 162 7.61 27.58 -8.72
CA GLU A 162 7.49 28.63 -9.74
C GLU A 162 6.01 28.95 -10.00
N MET A 163 5.15 27.95 -10.18
CA MET A 163 3.71 28.14 -10.35
C MET A 163 3.03 28.76 -9.10
N GLU A 164 3.45 28.40 -7.88
CA GLU A 164 2.96 29.04 -6.64
C GLU A 164 3.31 30.54 -6.60
N ARG A 165 4.49 30.93 -7.13
CA ARG A 165 4.94 32.33 -7.19
C ARG A 165 4.28 33.12 -8.31
N GLU A 166 4.15 32.56 -9.51
CA GLU A 166 3.64 33.26 -10.68
C GLU A 166 2.11 33.41 -10.68
N PHE A 167 1.38 32.40 -10.19
CA PHE A 167 -0.08 32.38 -10.22
C PHE A 167 -0.74 32.63 -8.85
N GLY A 168 0.05 32.75 -7.78
CA GLY A 168 -0.44 33.07 -6.43
C GLY A 168 -1.26 31.96 -5.74
N PHE A 169 -1.38 30.80 -6.38
CA PHE A 169 -2.01 29.63 -5.76
C PHE A 169 -1.07 29.02 -4.73
N SER A 170 -1.42 29.09 -3.44
CA SER A 170 -0.76 28.24 -2.44
C SER A 170 -1.28 26.81 -2.59
N TYR A 171 -0.39 25.85 -2.82
CA TYR A 171 -0.77 24.45 -2.91
C TYR A 171 -1.14 23.94 -1.51
N CYS A 172 -2.43 23.66 -1.32
CA CYS A 172 -2.97 23.07 -0.09
C CYS A 172 -2.53 21.61 0.06
N SER A 173 -1.24 21.41 0.33
CA SER A 173 -0.73 20.17 0.90
C SER A 173 -1.53 19.84 2.16
N ALA A 174 -1.84 18.56 2.37
CA ALA A 174 -2.69 18.08 3.46
C ALA A 174 -2.10 18.27 4.88
N LEU A 175 -0.91 18.88 4.99
CA LEU A 175 -0.18 19.12 6.23
C LEU A 175 0.12 20.62 6.40
N PRO A 176 -0.09 21.19 7.61
CA PRO A 176 0.29 22.56 7.96
C PRO A 176 1.74 22.92 7.59
N PRO A 177 2.06 24.19 7.29
CA PRO A 177 3.40 24.58 6.85
C PRO A 177 4.51 24.32 7.89
N VAL A 178 4.17 24.37 9.19
CA VAL A 178 5.10 24.04 10.28
C VAL A 178 5.46 22.56 10.28
N GLU A 179 4.47 21.68 10.09
CA GLU A 179 4.68 20.24 9.95
C GLU A 179 5.43 19.91 8.67
N ARG A 180 5.13 20.57 7.55
CA ARG A 180 5.87 20.44 6.28
C ARG A 180 7.36 20.74 6.47
N GLN A 181 7.70 21.82 7.19
CA GLN A 181 9.10 22.16 7.52
C GLN A 181 9.74 21.17 8.52
N GLN A 182 8.95 20.59 9.43
CA GLN A 182 9.44 19.55 10.34
C GLN A 182 9.80 18.28 9.54
N TYR A 183 8.88 17.77 8.71
CA TYR A 183 9.14 16.62 7.84
C TYR A 183 10.32 16.85 6.88
N GLN A 184 10.49 18.06 6.33
CA GLN A 184 11.67 18.39 5.51
C GLN A 184 12.98 18.27 6.31
N ARG A 185 13.02 18.74 7.57
CA ARG A 185 14.19 18.60 8.44
C ARG A 185 14.42 17.16 8.87
N ASP A 186 13.37 16.42 9.21
CA ASP A 186 13.46 15.01 9.62
C ASP A 186 13.94 14.11 8.47
N VAL A 187 13.49 14.36 7.23
CA VAL A 187 13.96 13.67 6.01
C VAL A 187 15.45 13.93 5.75
N LEU A 188 15.95 15.15 6.00
CA LEU A 188 17.38 15.46 5.88
C LEU A 188 18.21 14.72 6.93
N VAL A 189 17.80 14.73 8.20
CA VAL A 189 18.47 14.00 9.29
C VAL A 189 18.48 12.49 9.03
N LEU A 190 17.36 11.93 8.56
CA LEU A 190 17.28 10.52 8.16
C LEU A 190 18.18 10.19 6.95
N TYR A 191 18.31 11.11 5.99
CA TYR A 191 19.23 10.96 4.85
C TYR A 191 20.70 10.97 5.30
N GLU A 192 21.10 11.91 6.15
CA GLU A 192 22.46 11.98 6.72
C GLU A 192 22.80 10.71 7.50
N HIS A 193 21.91 10.26 8.39
CA HIS A 193 22.07 9.00 9.12
C HIS A 193 22.14 7.79 8.17
N ASN A 194 21.36 7.77 7.09
CA ASN A 194 21.41 6.68 6.10
C ASN A 194 22.72 6.69 5.28
N VAL A 195 23.33 7.85 5.04
CA VAL A 195 24.69 7.96 4.46
C VAL A 195 25.75 7.45 5.45
N GLN A 196 25.67 7.85 6.73
CA GLN A 196 26.58 7.37 7.78
C GLN A 196 26.50 5.84 7.95
N LEU A 197 25.29 5.27 7.93
CA LEU A 197 25.09 3.82 8.00
C LEU A 197 25.68 3.09 6.78
N ARG A 198 25.56 3.64 5.56
CA ARG A 198 26.22 3.07 4.37
C ARG A 198 27.74 3.07 4.52
N ALA A 199 28.33 4.18 4.97
CA ALA A 199 29.78 4.27 5.18
C ALA A 199 30.27 3.28 6.27
N SER A 200 29.51 3.13 7.36
CA SER A 200 29.84 2.15 8.42
C SER A 200 29.69 0.70 7.95
N LEU A 201 28.70 0.40 7.10
CA LEU A 201 28.53 -0.92 6.48
C LEU A 201 29.68 -1.22 5.51
N GLN A 202 30.07 -0.25 4.67
CA GLN A 202 31.20 -0.40 3.77
C GLN A 202 32.50 -0.67 4.55
N GLY A 203 32.80 0.10 5.60
CA GLY A 203 33.97 -0.14 6.45
C GLY A 203 33.97 -1.54 7.09
N ARG A 204 32.80 -2.02 7.55
CA ARG A 204 32.64 -3.40 8.04
C ARG A 204 32.86 -4.47 6.97
N GLN A 205 32.52 -4.17 5.72
CA GLN A 205 32.68 -5.08 4.60
C GLN A 205 34.14 -5.13 4.11
N GLU A 206 34.86 -4.01 4.19
CA GLU A 206 36.31 -3.93 4.00
C GLU A 206 37.06 -4.65 5.13
N GLU A 207 36.69 -4.44 6.41
CA GLU A 207 37.19 -5.21 7.56
C GLU A 207 37.02 -6.72 7.34
N LEU A 208 35.81 -7.17 6.97
CA LEU A 208 35.54 -8.59 6.66
C LEU A 208 36.43 -9.11 5.52
N ALA A 209 36.56 -8.39 4.41
CA ALA A 209 37.39 -8.78 3.29
C ALA A 209 38.88 -8.93 3.67
N THR A 210 39.42 -8.05 4.53
CA THR A 210 40.78 -8.22 5.06
C THR A 210 40.92 -9.45 5.96
N SER A 211 39.91 -9.75 6.78
CA SER A 211 39.91 -10.94 7.63
C SER A 211 39.82 -12.26 6.84
N GLU A 212 39.04 -12.29 5.74
CA GLU A 212 39.00 -13.43 4.81
C GLU A 212 40.36 -13.64 4.12
N GLY A 213 41.04 -12.55 3.74
CA GLY A 213 42.40 -12.60 3.19
C GLY A 213 43.37 -13.28 4.16
N ALA A 214 43.44 -12.79 5.40
CA ALA A 214 44.30 -13.37 6.43
C ALA A 214 43.97 -14.84 6.75
N LEU A 215 42.68 -15.22 6.73
CA LEU A 215 42.28 -16.62 6.90
C LEU A 215 42.76 -17.52 5.75
N ARG A 216 42.64 -17.06 4.49
CA ARG A 216 43.15 -17.79 3.31
C ARG A 216 44.67 -17.96 3.38
N GLU A 217 45.41 -16.94 3.82
CA GLU A 217 46.86 -17.03 4.03
C GLU A 217 47.23 -18.08 5.09
N LEU A 218 46.57 -18.06 6.26
CA LEU A 218 46.78 -19.03 7.33
C LEU A 218 46.40 -20.47 6.92
N GLU A 219 45.36 -20.64 6.10
CA GLU A 219 45.02 -21.93 5.51
C GLU A 219 46.11 -22.43 4.56
N ASP A 220 46.69 -21.56 3.75
CA ASP A 220 47.79 -21.93 2.85
C ASP A 220 49.09 -22.22 3.60
N GLU A 221 49.38 -21.52 4.70
CA GLU A 221 50.45 -21.91 5.63
C GLU A 221 50.20 -23.28 6.24
N LYS A 222 48.97 -23.56 6.70
CA LYS A 222 48.56 -24.87 7.21
C LYS A 222 48.72 -25.98 6.17
N LYS A 223 48.35 -25.74 4.90
CA LYS A 223 48.59 -26.68 3.77
C LYS A 223 50.09 -26.93 3.57
N LYS A 224 50.91 -25.87 3.46
CA LYS A 224 52.38 -25.94 3.34
C LYS A 224 53.03 -26.68 4.51
N LEU A 225 52.52 -26.53 5.73
CA LEU A 225 53.00 -27.25 6.92
C LEU A 225 52.60 -28.74 6.92
N GLN A 226 51.40 -29.07 6.44
CA GLN A 226 50.98 -30.46 6.24
C GLN A 226 51.83 -31.16 5.17
N GLU A 227 52.18 -30.49 4.07
CA GLU A 227 53.10 -31.02 3.06
C GLU A 227 54.53 -31.22 3.59
N LYS A 228 55.03 -30.29 4.41
CA LYS A 228 56.31 -30.44 5.14
C LYS A 228 56.27 -31.64 6.10
N LEU A 229 55.16 -31.83 6.83
CA LEU A 229 54.98 -33.00 7.70
C LEU A 229 54.93 -34.31 6.91
N LEU A 230 54.22 -34.35 5.77
CA LEU A 230 54.12 -35.54 4.91
C LEU A 230 55.43 -35.87 4.19
N SER A 231 56.20 -34.87 3.75
CA SER A 231 57.54 -35.07 3.17
C SER A 231 58.56 -35.51 4.22
N LEU A 232 58.53 -34.94 5.43
CA LEU A 232 59.32 -35.42 6.56
C LEU A 232 58.96 -36.87 6.92
N LYS A 233 57.67 -37.20 7.03
CA LYS A 233 57.19 -38.56 7.29
C LYS A 233 57.67 -39.53 6.19
N ARG A 234 57.56 -39.16 4.91
CA ARG A 234 58.10 -39.98 3.81
C ARG A 234 59.61 -40.19 3.93
N ARG A 235 60.39 -39.15 4.27
CA ARG A 235 61.85 -39.27 4.50
C ARG A 235 62.18 -40.20 5.67
N TRP A 236 61.38 -40.20 6.74
CA TRP A 236 61.52 -41.16 7.85
C TRP A 236 61.22 -42.61 7.41
N PHE A 237 60.10 -42.85 6.72
CA PHE A 237 59.73 -44.20 6.28
C PHE A 237 60.64 -44.79 5.20
N VAL A 238 61.26 -43.96 4.35
CA VAL A 238 62.30 -44.40 3.39
C VAL A 238 63.62 -44.76 4.10
N GLY A 239 63.85 -44.24 5.31
CA GLY A 239 65.03 -44.52 6.13
C GLY A 239 64.98 -45.81 6.96
N SER A 240 64.03 -46.73 6.71
CA SER A 240 63.89 -47.98 7.48
C SER A 240 63.45 -49.17 6.61
N GLY A 241 64.44 -49.79 5.95
CA GLY A 241 64.35 -51.14 5.37
C GLY A 241 65.15 -52.16 6.21
N PRO A 242 64.87 -53.46 6.13
CA PRO A 242 65.14 -54.38 7.25
C PRO A 242 66.49 -55.13 7.19
N SER A 243 67.18 -55.17 8.33
CA SER A 243 68.10 -56.26 8.69
C SER A 243 68.30 -56.36 10.21
N LEU A 244 68.28 -57.58 10.75
CA LEU A 244 68.96 -57.90 12.01
C LEU A 244 70.42 -58.23 11.67
N PRO A 245 71.35 -58.04 12.62
CA PRO A 245 72.12 -59.21 13.04
C PRO A 245 72.28 -59.37 14.56
N CYS A 246 72.81 -60.53 14.93
CA CYS A 246 72.93 -61.08 16.29
C CYS A 246 73.72 -60.23 17.30
N SER A 247 73.44 -60.45 18.59
CA SER A 247 74.32 -60.12 19.72
C SER A 247 75.63 -60.93 19.68
N PRO A 248 76.65 -60.54 20.48
CA PRO A 248 76.79 -61.25 21.76
C PRO A 248 77.16 -60.39 22.99
N SER A 249 76.66 -60.89 24.14
CA SER A 249 77.07 -60.76 25.55
C SER A 249 78.25 -59.87 25.99
N SER A 250 78.06 -59.15 27.11
CA SER A 250 78.68 -59.49 28.41
C SER A 250 78.14 -58.71 29.63
N SER A 251 78.03 -59.44 30.76
CA SER A 251 78.03 -59.11 32.21
C SER A 251 78.24 -57.66 32.71
N SER A 252 77.74 -57.21 33.88
CA SER A 252 76.85 -57.76 34.95
C SER A 252 76.20 -56.56 35.70
N SER A 253 75.08 -56.65 36.44
CA SER A 253 74.86 -57.37 37.72
C SER A 253 73.34 -57.44 38.05
N GLY A 254 72.93 -58.10 39.15
CA GLY A 254 71.52 -58.20 39.60
C GLY A 254 70.92 -56.85 40.05
N GLY A 255 69.60 -56.68 40.26
CA GLY A 255 68.53 -57.63 40.65
C GLY A 255 67.97 -57.17 42.01
N MET A 256 66.66 -57.06 42.28
CA MET A 256 65.45 -57.59 41.63
C MET A 256 64.31 -56.55 41.49
N SER A 257 63.22 -56.94 40.81
CA SER A 257 61.93 -56.20 40.63
C SER A 257 60.96 -56.43 41.83
N PRO A 258 59.71 -55.86 41.92
CA PRO A 258 58.90 -55.17 40.89
C PRO A 258 58.04 -53.93 41.32
N PHE A 259 57.22 -53.44 40.36
CA PHE A 259 56.02 -52.56 40.48
C PHE A 259 56.13 -51.03 40.67
N TRP A 260 56.36 -50.32 39.55
CA TRP A 260 55.37 -49.45 38.85
C TRP A 260 53.96 -49.30 39.49
N ALA A 261 53.26 -48.15 39.42
CA ALA A 261 53.56 -46.78 38.94
C ALA A 261 52.49 -45.78 39.45
N SER A 262 52.65 -44.46 39.21
CA SER A 262 51.69 -43.40 39.62
C SER A 262 51.34 -42.42 38.48
N PRO A 263 50.13 -41.82 38.47
CA PRO A 263 49.62 -40.96 37.38
C PRO A 263 49.86 -39.45 37.61
N PRO A 264 49.53 -38.61 36.62
CA PRO A 264 48.54 -37.55 36.89
C PRO A 264 47.52 -37.25 35.77
N PHE A 265 46.44 -36.56 36.14
CA PHE A 265 45.37 -35.93 35.33
C PHE A 265 45.69 -34.43 35.05
N PRO A 266 44.83 -33.58 34.42
CA PRO A 266 43.56 -33.81 33.67
C PRO A 266 43.50 -33.13 32.27
N GLY A 267 42.40 -33.33 31.51
CA GLY A 267 41.99 -32.45 30.39
C GLY A 267 41.28 -33.15 29.22
N SER A 268 40.17 -32.59 28.74
CA SER A 268 39.37 -33.04 27.57
C SER A 268 39.21 -31.85 26.58
N PRO A 269 38.64 -31.96 25.35
CA PRO A 269 37.85 -33.07 24.77
C PRO A 269 38.08 -33.38 23.26
N LEU A 270 37.19 -34.22 22.68
CA LEU A 270 36.90 -34.48 21.25
C LEU A 270 37.91 -35.34 20.44
N LEU A 271 37.53 -36.57 20.00
CA LEU A 271 36.91 -36.98 18.71
C LEU A 271 37.88 -37.02 17.49
N PRO A 272 37.63 -37.87 16.46
CA PRO A 272 37.16 -39.25 16.48
C PRO A 272 38.00 -40.20 15.58
N ARG A 273 37.81 -41.53 15.67
CA ARG A 273 38.19 -42.43 14.55
C ARG A 273 37.27 -43.66 14.40
N ARG A 274 37.01 -43.99 13.13
CA ARG A 274 36.14 -45.04 12.54
C ARG A 274 36.83 -46.44 12.59
N PRO A 275 36.17 -47.55 12.20
CA PRO A 275 35.16 -48.31 12.93
C PRO A 275 35.58 -49.78 13.18
N THR A 276 34.76 -50.57 13.89
CA THR A 276 34.30 -51.96 13.56
C THR A 276 33.89 -52.70 14.83
N SER A 277 32.66 -53.24 14.87
CA SER A 277 32.29 -54.37 15.72
C SER A 277 30.94 -54.92 15.27
N ALA A 278 30.80 -56.24 15.30
CA ALA A 278 29.52 -56.92 15.30
C ALA A 278 29.65 -58.16 16.19
N PHE A 279 28.90 -58.23 17.29
CA PHE A 279 28.10 -59.39 17.69
C PHE A 279 27.26 -59.09 18.95
N SER A 280 26.23 -59.91 19.14
CA SER A 280 25.12 -59.81 20.12
C SER A 280 25.51 -59.69 21.59
N THR A 281 24.66 -59.06 22.41
CA THR A 281 23.74 -59.80 23.33
C THR A 281 22.68 -58.91 24.04
N SER A 282 21.66 -59.57 24.59
CA SER A 282 20.59 -59.17 25.52
C SER A 282 21.02 -58.31 26.73
N SER A 283 20.16 -57.60 27.47
CA SER A 283 18.71 -57.24 27.40
C SER A 283 18.46 -56.05 28.37
N THR A 284 17.31 -55.37 28.44
CA THR A 284 16.05 -55.72 29.14
C THR A 284 15.08 -54.51 29.02
N GLY A 285 13.76 -54.69 29.16
CA GLY A 285 12.73 -53.67 28.84
C GLY A 285 12.63 -52.43 29.78
N GLY A 286 11.65 -51.54 29.58
CA GLY A 286 10.56 -51.61 28.60
C GLY A 286 9.60 -50.39 28.62
N ASP A 287 8.58 -50.48 27.76
CA ASP A 287 7.28 -49.79 27.70
C ASP A 287 7.11 -48.33 28.20
N THR A 288 6.76 -47.40 27.29
CA THR A 288 5.34 -46.96 27.09
C THR A 288 5.17 -45.77 26.13
N SER A 289 4.04 -45.77 25.40
CA SER A 289 3.29 -44.60 24.89
C SER A 289 3.85 -43.76 23.71
N PRO A 290 2.96 -43.05 22.95
CA PRO A 290 3.00 -43.20 21.48
C PRO A 290 3.24 -41.92 20.65
N SER A 291 3.32 -42.14 19.34
CA SER A 291 3.52 -41.14 18.27
C SER A 291 2.21 -40.47 17.80
N CYS A 292 2.32 -39.26 17.26
CA CYS A 292 1.33 -38.62 16.39
C CYS A 292 1.93 -38.40 14.98
N PRO A 293 1.16 -38.59 13.88
CA PRO A 293 1.71 -38.60 12.53
C PRO A 293 1.85 -37.21 11.89
N SER A 294 2.94 -36.99 11.17
CA SER A 294 3.11 -35.86 10.24
C SER A 294 2.59 -36.22 8.84
N PRO A 295 1.98 -35.29 8.08
CA PRO A 295 1.49 -35.55 6.74
C PRO A 295 2.64 -35.67 5.73
N VAL A 296 2.49 -36.58 4.76
CA VAL A 296 3.43 -36.76 3.64
C VAL A 296 3.25 -35.64 2.63
N MET A 297 4.35 -34.98 2.24
CA MET A 297 4.39 -34.06 1.10
C MET A 297 4.83 -34.79 -0.18
N PRO A 298 4.26 -34.46 -1.35
CA PRO A 298 4.68 -35.05 -2.63
C PRO A 298 6.08 -34.57 -3.05
N GLY A 299 6.78 -35.41 -3.82
CA GLY A 299 8.17 -35.19 -4.21
C GLY A 299 8.38 -33.99 -5.16
N SER A 300 9.60 -33.43 -5.12
CA SER A 300 10.01 -32.31 -5.96
C SER A 300 10.12 -32.68 -7.45
N PRO A 301 9.65 -31.83 -8.38
CA PRO A 301 9.88 -32.01 -9.81
C PRO A 301 11.37 -31.78 -10.18
N SER A 302 11.81 -32.24 -11.35
CA SER A 302 13.22 -32.13 -11.76
C SER A 302 13.60 -30.70 -12.15
N LEU A 303 14.88 -30.36 -11.97
CA LEU A 303 15.42 -29.02 -12.27
C LEU A 303 15.17 -28.58 -13.72
N GLU A 304 15.17 -29.52 -14.67
CA GLU A 304 14.85 -29.26 -16.08
C GLU A 304 13.41 -28.73 -16.22
N THR A 305 12.43 -29.40 -15.61
CA THR A 305 11.03 -28.94 -15.64
C THR A 305 10.84 -27.60 -14.93
N GLU A 306 11.67 -27.27 -13.93
CA GLU A 306 11.66 -25.97 -13.27
C GLU A 306 12.27 -24.86 -14.14
N VAL A 307 13.37 -25.12 -14.85
CA VAL A 307 13.94 -24.19 -15.84
C VAL A 307 12.92 -23.92 -16.94
N GLU A 308 12.27 -24.94 -17.49
CA GLU A 308 11.19 -24.74 -18.45
C GLU A 308 9.99 -23.98 -17.85
N ARG A 309 9.64 -24.21 -16.58
CA ARG A 309 8.56 -23.47 -15.88
C ARG A 309 8.88 -21.99 -15.77
N LEU A 310 10.12 -21.65 -15.41
CA LEU A 310 10.63 -20.29 -15.33
C LEU A 310 10.72 -19.64 -16.72
N GLN A 311 11.16 -20.37 -17.74
CA GLN A 311 11.22 -19.86 -19.11
C GLN A 311 9.81 -19.56 -19.67
N ARG A 312 8.82 -20.44 -19.45
CA ARG A 312 7.40 -20.16 -19.75
C ARG A 312 6.86 -18.96 -18.97
N CYS A 313 7.31 -18.73 -17.73
CA CYS A 313 6.98 -17.50 -16.98
C CYS A 313 7.58 -16.25 -17.63
N LEU A 314 8.85 -16.31 -18.05
CA LEU A 314 9.57 -15.20 -18.70
C LEU A 314 8.94 -14.84 -20.05
N GLU A 315 8.55 -15.84 -20.85
CA GLU A 315 7.83 -15.65 -22.12
C GLU A 315 6.43 -15.04 -21.91
N ARG A 316 5.67 -15.50 -20.90
CA ARG A 316 4.40 -14.86 -20.52
C ARG A 316 4.58 -13.40 -20.06
N LEU A 317 5.66 -13.09 -19.34
CA LEU A 317 5.98 -11.74 -18.92
C LEU A 317 6.36 -10.84 -20.10
N LYS A 318 7.15 -11.34 -21.07
CA LYS A 318 7.43 -10.63 -22.33
C LYS A 318 6.16 -10.32 -23.11
N ALA A 319 5.33 -11.32 -23.39
CA ALA A 319 4.07 -11.13 -24.11
C ALA A 319 3.08 -10.20 -23.38
N ARG A 320 3.11 -10.18 -22.04
CA ARG A 320 2.35 -9.19 -21.25
C ARG A 320 2.93 -7.79 -21.40
N ASN A 321 4.25 -7.62 -21.39
CA ASN A 321 4.91 -6.33 -21.54
C ASN A 321 4.68 -5.75 -22.95
N GLU A 322 4.81 -6.56 -24.00
CA GLU A 322 4.50 -6.21 -25.39
C GLU A 322 3.06 -5.71 -25.56
N ARG A 323 2.09 -6.41 -24.96
CA ARG A 323 0.67 -5.97 -24.94
C ARG A 323 0.48 -4.67 -24.19
N LEU A 324 1.19 -4.46 -23.07
CA LEU A 324 1.13 -3.20 -22.32
C LEU A 324 1.74 -2.04 -23.12
N THR A 325 2.88 -2.22 -23.79
CA THR A 325 3.47 -1.22 -24.68
C THR A 325 2.51 -0.85 -25.80
N ALA A 326 1.96 -1.85 -26.51
CA ALA A 326 1.00 -1.60 -27.59
C ALA A 326 -0.32 -0.97 -27.08
N ALA A 327 -0.72 -1.21 -25.83
CA ALA A 327 -1.85 -0.52 -25.21
C ALA A 327 -1.50 0.94 -24.89
N LEU A 328 -0.31 1.21 -24.35
CA LEU A 328 0.18 2.57 -24.08
C LEU A 328 0.34 3.39 -25.37
N GLU A 329 0.80 2.78 -26.47
CA GLU A 329 0.89 3.45 -27.78
C GLU A 329 -0.49 3.82 -28.34
N ARG A 330 -1.49 2.94 -28.24
CA ARG A 330 -2.88 3.27 -28.59
C ARG A 330 -3.43 4.40 -27.72
N ARG A 331 -3.24 4.32 -26.39
CA ARG A 331 -3.68 5.35 -25.43
C ARG A 331 -2.98 6.69 -25.65
N LYS A 332 -1.73 6.69 -26.11
CA LYS A 332 -1.01 7.89 -26.54
C LYS A 332 -1.64 8.47 -27.81
N GLY A 333 -1.88 7.65 -28.84
CA GLY A 333 -2.54 8.09 -30.08
C GLY A 333 -3.96 8.64 -29.84
N GLU A 334 -4.75 7.98 -28.98
CA GLU A 334 -6.05 8.49 -28.50
C GLU A 334 -5.90 9.87 -27.83
N SER A 335 -4.90 10.04 -26.95
CA SER A 335 -4.64 11.31 -26.25
C SER A 335 -4.16 12.41 -27.19
N GLU A 336 -3.35 12.09 -28.20
CA GLU A 336 -2.89 13.02 -29.23
C GLU A 336 -4.04 13.43 -30.16
N GLN A 337 -4.92 12.49 -30.53
CA GLN A 337 -6.14 12.77 -31.29
C GLN A 337 -7.10 13.69 -30.50
N ILE A 338 -7.34 13.39 -29.22
CA ILE A 338 -8.16 14.24 -28.33
C ILE A 338 -7.55 15.64 -28.24
N SER A 339 -6.23 15.74 -28.02
CA SER A 339 -5.51 17.03 -27.97
C SER A 339 -5.67 17.85 -29.26
N MET A 340 -5.55 17.22 -30.44
CA MET A 340 -5.79 17.88 -31.72
C MET A 340 -7.25 18.35 -31.88
N THR A 341 -8.24 17.55 -31.47
CA THR A 341 -9.65 17.97 -31.53
C THR A 341 -9.95 19.10 -30.54
N LEU A 342 -9.35 19.07 -29.36
CA LEU A 342 -9.50 20.11 -28.33
C LEU A 342 -8.88 21.43 -28.80
N SER A 343 -7.64 21.40 -29.32
CA SER A 343 -6.97 22.57 -29.89
C SER A 343 -7.74 23.16 -31.08
N ARG A 344 -8.34 22.32 -31.92
CA ARG A 344 -9.27 22.77 -32.98
C ARG A 344 -10.49 23.47 -32.37
N HIS A 345 -11.13 22.90 -31.35
CA HIS A 345 -12.28 23.52 -30.70
C HIS A 345 -11.95 24.81 -29.93
N GLU A 346 -10.75 24.94 -29.37
CA GLU A 346 -10.24 26.20 -28.79
C GLU A 346 -10.04 27.28 -29.85
N ALA A 347 -9.47 26.92 -31.00
CA ALA A 347 -9.33 27.82 -32.15
C ALA A 347 -10.69 28.22 -32.73
N ASP A 348 -11.60 27.27 -32.92
CA ASP A 348 -12.97 27.50 -33.39
C ASP A 348 -13.74 28.40 -32.40
N HIS A 349 -13.62 28.18 -31.09
CA HIS A 349 -14.23 29.03 -30.06
C HIS A 349 -13.65 30.45 -30.07
N SER A 350 -12.32 30.58 -30.20
CA SER A 350 -11.65 31.88 -30.31
C SER A 350 -12.07 32.65 -31.56
N ALA A 351 -12.23 31.96 -32.69
CA ALA A 351 -12.74 32.51 -33.94
C ALA A 351 -14.20 32.97 -33.81
N LEU A 352 -15.05 32.19 -33.14
CA LEU A 352 -16.43 32.57 -32.82
C LEU A 352 -16.52 33.75 -31.85
N GLN A 353 -15.63 33.86 -30.85
CA GLN A 353 -15.55 35.03 -29.98
C GLN A 353 -15.19 36.30 -30.79
N MET A 354 -14.19 36.22 -31.67
CA MET A 354 -13.83 37.36 -32.55
C MET A 354 -14.97 37.73 -33.51
N ALA A 355 -15.72 36.75 -34.02
CA ALA A 355 -16.90 36.99 -34.84
C ALA A 355 -18.04 37.65 -34.06
N LEU A 356 -18.26 37.25 -32.80
CA LEU A 356 -19.25 37.87 -31.92
C LEU A 356 -18.87 39.32 -31.59
N ARG A 357 -17.61 39.60 -31.24
CA ARG A 357 -17.12 40.98 -31.03
C ARG A 357 -17.27 41.85 -32.27
N TYR A 358 -17.00 41.30 -33.45
CA TYR A 358 -17.21 41.99 -34.72
C TYR A 358 -18.70 42.32 -34.97
N CYS A 359 -19.61 41.43 -34.61
CA CYS A 359 -21.05 41.68 -34.69
C CYS A 359 -21.49 42.77 -33.68
N GLU A 360 -21.01 42.74 -32.44
CA GLU A 360 -21.26 43.80 -31.45
C GLU A 360 -20.78 45.17 -31.96
N GLU A 361 -19.54 45.29 -32.45
CA GLU A 361 -19.01 46.54 -33.03
C GLU A 361 -19.82 47.03 -34.26
N CYS A 362 -20.40 46.11 -35.03
CA CYS A 362 -21.31 46.45 -36.12
C CYS A 362 -22.66 46.96 -35.60
N GLU A 363 -23.27 46.28 -34.63
CA GLU A 363 -24.54 46.70 -34.03
C GLU A 363 -24.42 48.07 -33.37
N GLU A 364 -23.34 48.33 -32.62
CA GLU A 364 -23.00 49.67 -32.12
C GLU A 364 -22.97 50.72 -33.24
N THR A 365 -22.24 50.49 -34.33
CA THR A 365 -22.12 51.52 -35.39
C THR A 365 -23.43 51.80 -36.11
N TYR A 366 -24.29 50.80 -36.27
CA TYR A 366 -25.61 51.03 -36.84
C TYR A 366 -26.57 51.69 -35.84
N GLN A 367 -26.45 51.43 -34.53
CA GLN A 367 -27.18 52.15 -33.49
C GLN A 367 -26.74 53.61 -33.40
N ASP A 368 -25.44 53.90 -33.35
CA ASP A 368 -24.87 55.26 -33.40
C ASP A 368 -25.42 56.04 -34.60
N LEU A 369 -25.39 55.43 -35.79
CA LEU A 369 -25.86 56.05 -37.02
C LEU A 369 -27.39 56.28 -37.02
N LEU A 370 -28.17 55.35 -36.46
CA LEU A 370 -29.61 55.52 -36.29
C LEU A 370 -29.93 56.65 -35.31
N ASN A 371 -29.26 56.71 -34.16
CA ASN A 371 -29.39 57.79 -33.18
C ASN A 371 -29.11 59.16 -33.82
N LEU A 372 -28.07 59.26 -34.66
CA LEU A 372 -27.78 60.47 -35.43
C LEU A 372 -28.89 60.80 -36.44
N TYR A 373 -29.45 59.81 -37.15
CA TYR A 373 -30.61 60.05 -38.03
C TYR A 373 -31.86 60.51 -37.27
N GLU A 374 -32.11 60.00 -36.06
CA GLU A 374 -33.23 60.42 -35.21
C GLU A 374 -33.04 61.84 -34.65
N VAL A 375 -31.83 62.19 -34.18
CA VAL A 375 -31.49 63.57 -33.79
C VAL A 375 -31.67 64.54 -34.96
N LYS A 376 -31.20 64.19 -36.16
CA LYS A 376 -31.39 64.99 -37.38
C LYS A 376 -32.86 65.14 -37.76
N ARG A 377 -33.67 64.11 -37.55
CA ARG A 377 -35.12 64.14 -37.79
C ARG A 377 -35.85 65.02 -36.78
N ALA A 378 -35.50 64.95 -35.49
CA ALA A 378 -36.06 65.80 -34.45
C ALA A 378 -35.74 67.28 -34.71
N ALA A 379 -34.47 67.61 -34.98
CA ALA A 379 -34.04 68.95 -35.37
C ALA A 379 -34.71 69.44 -36.68
N GLY A 380 -35.12 68.52 -37.57
CA GLY A 380 -35.89 68.82 -38.77
C GLY A 380 -37.41 69.01 -38.55
N GLN A 381 -37.93 68.73 -37.36
CA GLN A 381 -39.35 68.92 -37.01
C GLN A 381 -39.59 70.19 -36.16
N GLU A 382 -38.56 70.78 -35.56
CA GLU A 382 -38.66 72.03 -34.79
C GLU A 382 -38.41 73.30 -35.64
N GLN A 383 -39.28 73.59 -36.62
CA GLN A 383 -39.58 74.97 -37.09
C GLN A 383 -40.95 75.02 -37.81
N PRO A 384 -41.66 76.18 -37.84
CA PRO A 384 -43.10 76.12 -37.56
C PRO A 384 -44.06 76.55 -38.68
N GLY A 385 -45.30 76.09 -38.55
CA GLY A 385 -46.52 76.74 -39.04
C GLY A 385 -47.72 76.27 -38.20
N SER A 386 -48.76 77.07 -37.92
CA SER A 386 -49.06 78.46 -38.29
C SER A 386 -50.08 79.05 -37.30
N GLY A 387 -50.05 80.37 -36.99
CA GLY A 387 -51.05 80.97 -36.07
C GLY A 387 -50.79 82.40 -35.59
N ALA A 388 -51.24 83.38 -36.37
CA ALA A 388 -51.37 84.84 -36.15
C ALA A 388 -51.26 85.47 -34.73
N GLY A 389 -50.59 86.63 -34.64
CA GLY A 389 -50.71 87.62 -33.54
C GLY A 389 -49.50 88.57 -33.42
N PRO A 390 -49.64 89.92 -33.50
CA PRO A 390 -48.48 90.84 -33.54
C PRO A 390 -48.12 91.50 -32.20
N GLY A 391 -46.82 91.73 -31.96
CA GLY A 391 -46.34 92.46 -30.76
C GLY A 391 -44.84 92.84 -30.79
N SER A 392 -44.56 94.08 -31.19
CA SER A 392 -43.40 94.94 -30.83
C SER A 392 -42.06 94.33 -30.34
N THR A 393 -41.01 94.60 -31.13
CA THR A 393 -39.69 95.13 -30.70
C THR A 393 -38.85 94.36 -29.67
N GLU A 394 -37.85 93.59 -30.12
CA GLU A 394 -36.43 94.01 -30.17
C GLU A 394 -35.59 92.97 -30.92
N ARG A 395 -34.47 93.38 -31.56
CA ARG A 395 -33.63 92.51 -32.41
C ARG A 395 -32.16 92.90 -32.29
N GLY A 396 -31.26 91.92 -32.17
CA GLY A 396 -29.82 92.19 -32.00
C GLY A 396 -28.96 90.97 -31.68
N ALA A 397 -28.82 90.63 -30.40
CA ALA A 397 -27.75 89.74 -29.93
C ALA A 397 -28.06 88.23 -29.97
N ALA A 398 -29.31 87.82 -29.77
CA ALA A 398 -29.65 86.40 -29.58
C ALA A 398 -29.49 85.55 -30.86
N GLU A 399 -29.89 86.07 -32.03
CA GLU A 399 -29.86 85.33 -33.30
C GLU A 399 -28.44 84.92 -33.75
N GLN A 400 -27.38 85.64 -33.34
CA GLN A 400 -26.00 85.26 -33.69
C GLN A 400 -25.44 84.13 -32.80
N VAL A 401 -25.79 84.11 -31.51
CA VAL A 401 -25.31 83.07 -30.57
C VAL A 401 -26.01 81.74 -30.82
N THR A 402 -27.32 81.76 -31.12
CA THR A 402 -28.03 80.54 -31.53
C THR A 402 -27.56 80.04 -32.90
N SER A 403 -27.32 80.93 -33.86
CA SER A 403 -26.81 80.57 -35.19
C SER A 403 -25.39 80.00 -35.16
N SER A 404 -24.50 80.55 -34.33
CA SER A 404 -23.15 79.98 -34.17
C SER A 404 -23.18 78.64 -33.44
N HIS A 405 -23.99 78.50 -32.38
CA HIS A 405 -24.14 77.23 -31.67
C HIS A 405 -24.78 76.13 -32.53
N ALA A 406 -25.83 76.46 -33.31
CA ALA A 406 -26.45 75.54 -34.27
C ALA A 406 -25.50 75.15 -35.40
N ARG A 407 -24.63 76.05 -35.86
CA ARG A 407 -23.58 75.74 -36.85
C ARG A 407 -22.47 74.86 -36.27
N LEU A 408 -22.06 75.07 -35.03
CA LEU A 408 -21.11 74.20 -34.34
C LEU A 408 -21.72 72.79 -34.19
N MET A 409 -22.94 72.69 -33.66
CA MET A 409 -23.68 71.42 -33.55
C MET A 409 -23.88 70.73 -34.91
N ALA A 410 -24.08 71.47 -36.00
CA ALA A 410 -24.16 70.90 -37.35
C ALA A 410 -22.80 70.37 -37.86
N VAL A 411 -21.70 71.07 -37.58
CA VAL A 411 -20.34 70.62 -37.93
C VAL A 411 -19.92 69.42 -37.08
N ASP A 412 -20.24 69.42 -35.79
CA ASP A 412 -20.01 68.29 -34.88
C ASP A 412 -20.85 67.07 -35.30
N PHE A 413 -22.10 67.29 -35.72
CA PHE A 413 -22.98 66.24 -36.27
C PHE A 413 -22.43 65.66 -37.59
N GLU A 414 -22.02 66.50 -38.54
CA GLU A 414 -21.42 66.02 -39.80
C GLU A 414 -20.10 65.28 -39.54
N GLY A 415 -19.28 65.75 -38.59
CA GLY A 415 -18.10 65.05 -38.11
C GLY A 415 -18.40 63.67 -37.51
N GLN A 416 -19.44 63.56 -36.67
CA GLN A 416 -19.89 62.29 -36.09
C GLN A 416 -20.43 61.32 -37.15
N VAL A 417 -21.19 61.80 -38.13
CA VAL A 417 -21.66 60.98 -39.26
C VAL A 417 -20.50 60.48 -40.12
N MET A 418 -19.50 61.32 -40.41
CA MET A 418 -18.29 60.90 -41.13
C MET A 418 -17.47 59.88 -40.33
N ALA A 419 -17.31 60.07 -39.01
CA ALA A 419 -16.61 59.12 -38.14
C ALA A 419 -17.33 57.75 -38.07
N ALA A 420 -18.66 57.74 -38.03
CA ALA A 420 -19.45 56.51 -38.09
C ALA A 420 -19.27 55.78 -39.44
N GLN A 421 -19.27 56.52 -40.56
CA GLN A 421 -18.98 55.95 -41.89
C GLN A 421 -17.56 55.38 -41.98
N ASP A 422 -16.56 56.05 -41.40
CA ASP A 422 -15.19 55.54 -41.30
C ASP A 422 -15.06 54.29 -40.41
N LYS A 423 -15.80 54.20 -39.28
CA LYS A 423 -15.86 52.99 -38.43
C LYS A 423 -16.53 51.84 -39.20
N ILE A 424 -17.63 52.10 -39.92
CA ILE A 424 -18.29 51.13 -40.81
C ILE A 424 -17.35 50.64 -41.93
N ASP A 425 -16.58 51.51 -42.58
CA ASP A 425 -15.66 51.10 -43.63
C ASP A 425 -14.41 50.38 -43.09
N ARG A 426 -14.00 50.64 -41.84
CA ARG A 426 -13.02 49.79 -41.13
C ARG A 426 -13.61 48.40 -40.87
N LEU A 427 -14.85 48.31 -40.39
CA LEU A 427 -15.55 47.04 -40.17
C LEU A 427 -15.74 46.23 -41.47
N LYS A 428 -16.05 46.88 -42.61
CA LYS A 428 -16.10 46.21 -43.92
C LYS A 428 -14.76 45.57 -44.32
N ARG A 429 -13.63 46.21 -44.00
CA ARG A 429 -12.28 45.66 -44.26
C ARG A 429 -11.94 44.53 -43.28
N ASN A 430 -12.26 44.70 -41.99
CA ASN A 430 -12.02 43.70 -40.94
C ASN A 430 -12.81 42.39 -41.17
N ARG A 431 -13.95 42.45 -41.87
CA ARG A 431 -14.76 41.28 -42.25
C ARG A 431 -13.98 40.12 -42.88
N ALA A 432 -12.89 40.41 -43.60
CA ALA A 432 -12.07 39.37 -44.24
C ALA A 432 -11.13 38.62 -43.27
N ALA A 433 -10.83 39.19 -42.10
CA ALA A 433 -10.06 38.54 -41.04
C ALA A 433 -10.94 37.68 -40.13
N VAL A 434 -12.22 38.06 -39.98
CA VAL A 434 -13.22 37.33 -39.19
C VAL A 434 -13.69 36.09 -39.97
N ARG A 435 -13.10 34.94 -39.66
CA ARG A 435 -13.58 33.64 -40.14
C ARG A 435 -14.51 33.01 -39.12
N ILE A 436 -15.76 32.81 -39.49
CA ILE A 436 -16.67 31.90 -38.78
C ILE A 436 -16.26 30.46 -39.15
N PRO A 437 -16.03 29.55 -38.20
CA PRO A 437 -15.83 28.14 -38.50
C PRO A 437 -17.08 27.54 -39.18
N GLU A 438 -16.92 27.04 -40.40
CA GLU A 438 -17.99 26.32 -41.10
C GLU A 438 -18.32 25.02 -40.35
N PRO A 439 -19.60 24.66 -40.14
CA PRO A 439 -20.01 23.42 -39.49
C PRO A 439 -19.78 22.21 -40.41
N SER A 440 -18.52 21.79 -40.53
CA SER A 440 -18.10 20.70 -41.43
C SER A 440 -18.83 19.39 -41.10
N PRO A 441 -19.46 18.71 -42.07
CA PRO A 441 -20.25 17.48 -41.84
C PRO A 441 -19.41 16.22 -41.56
N GLU A 442 -18.12 16.36 -41.25
CA GLU A 442 -17.15 15.27 -41.09
C GLU A 442 -17.31 14.48 -39.78
N GLY A 443 -18.09 14.99 -38.81
CA GLY A 443 -18.29 14.41 -37.47
C GLY A 443 -18.98 13.04 -37.37
N ALA A 444 -19.18 12.33 -38.50
CA ALA A 444 -19.86 11.04 -38.55
C ALA A 444 -19.18 9.97 -39.44
N GLY A 445 -18.01 10.26 -40.03
CA GLY A 445 -17.48 9.50 -41.18
C GLY A 445 -16.03 9.01 -41.08
N LYS A 446 -15.79 7.88 -40.39
CA LYS A 446 -14.60 7.00 -40.53
C LYS A 446 -13.21 7.69 -40.55
N LEU A 447 -12.72 8.09 -39.38
CA LEU A 447 -11.27 8.18 -39.14
C LEU A 447 -10.76 6.81 -38.66
N SER A 448 -10.45 5.92 -39.61
CA SER A 448 -9.78 4.64 -39.32
C SER A 448 -8.29 4.87 -39.08
N PRO A 449 -7.65 4.14 -38.15
CA PRO A 449 -6.19 4.03 -38.20
C PRO A 449 -5.80 3.26 -39.47
N ASP A 450 -4.79 3.75 -40.20
CA ASP A 450 -3.80 2.87 -40.80
C ASP A 450 -2.51 3.64 -41.17
N THR A 451 -1.36 3.04 -40.90
CA THR A 451 -0.04 3.58 -41.25
C THR A 451 0.58 2.80 -42.40
N GLY A 452 0.33 3.27 -43.63
CA GLY A 452 1.19 3.02 -44.77
C GLY A 452 0.83 1.82 -45.67
N THR A 453 0.79 2.11 -46.98
CA THR A 453 0.99 1.16 -48.08
C THR A 453 -0.07 0.06 -48.29
N LEU A 454 -1.08 0.33 -49.13
CA LEU A 454 -1.19 -0.23 -50.50
C LEU A 454 -2.51 0.22 -51.17
N ALA A 455 -2.61 0.11 -52.50
CA ALA A 455 -3.74 0.61 -53.27
C ALA A 455 -4.79 -0.48 -53.60
N GLY A 456 -6.08 -0.14 -53.46
CA GLY A 456 -7.21 -1.01 -53.86
C GLY A 456 -8.57 -0.29 -53.72
N PRO A 457 -9.42 -0.22 -54.77
CA PRO A 457 -10.63 0.60 -54.73
C PRO A 457 -11.91 -0.15 -54.33
N ARG A 458 -12.78 0.55 -53.56
CA ARG A 458 -14.21 0.27 -53.33
C ARG A 458 -14.63 -1.13 -52.85
N ARG A 459 -15.24 -1.15 -51.65
CA ARG A 459 -16.71 -1.25 -51.54
C ARG A 459 -17.24 -0.72 -50.20
N HIS A 460 -18.54 -0.46 -50.16
CA HIS A 460 -19.20 0.11 -48.98
C HIS A 460 -19.55 -0.98 -47.97
N SER A 461 -19.29 -0.71 -46.69
CA SER A 461 -19.99 -1.35 -45.56
C SER A 461 -20.29 -0.31 -44.48
N VAL A 462 -21.47 -0.44 -43.89
CA VAL A 462 -22.04 0.42 -42.85
C VAL A 462 -21.45 0.06 -41.49
N SER A 463 -21.51 0.99 -40.53
CA SER A 463 -21.11 0.80 -39.15
C SER A 463 -21.85 -0.36 -38.45
N GLN A 464 -21.22 -1.53 -38.45
CA GLN A 464 -21.47 -2.57 -37.48
C GLN A 464 -20.15 -2.81 -36.74
N SER A 465 -20.09 -2.48 -35.44
CA SER A 465 -19.11 -3.11 -34.55
C SER A 465 -19.42 -4.61 -34.59
N SER A 466 -18.46 -5.38 -35.08
CA SER A 466 -18.72 -6.74 -35.55
C SER A 466 -19.15 -7.63 -34.39
N ARG A 467 -19.81 -8.75 -34.72
CA ARG A 467 -20.18 -9.74 -33.71
C ARG A 467 -18.92 -10.36 -33.08
N GLU A 468 -17.83 -10.39 -33.83
CA GLU A 468 -16.49 -10.83 -33.41
C GLU A 468 -15.83 -9.83 -32.46
N ASP A 469 -15.85 -8.52 -32.73
CA ASP A 469 -15.30 -7.49 -31.83
C ASP A 469 -15.97 -7.56 -30.45
N LYS A 470 -17.30 -7.71 -30.45
CA LYS A 470 -18.10 -7.85 -29.22
C LYS A 470 -17.84 -9.17 -28.51
N ALA A 471 -17.57 -10.25 -29.24
CA ALA A 471 -17.17 -11.53 -28.64
C ALA A 471 -15.76 -11.44 -28.03
N ALA A 472 -14.80 -10.84 -28.75
CA ALA A 472 -13.43 -10.64 -28.28
C ALA A 472 -13.40 -9.83 -26.97
N LEU A 473 -14.09 -8.69 -26.91
CA LEU A 473 -14.20 -7.87 -25.70
C LEU A 473 -14.89 -8.61 -24.54
N LEU A 474 -15.82 -9.53 -24.82
CA LEU A 474 -16.43 -10.39 -23.79
C LEU A 474 -15.47 -11.49 -23.30
N TYR A 475 -14.68 -12.09 -24.19
CA TYR A 475 -13.63 -13.03 -23.80
C TYR A 475 -12.53 -12.34 -22.97
N GLU A 476 -12.06 -11.16 -23.38
CA GLU A 476 -11.10 -10.36 -22.61
C GLU A 476 -11.65 -9.94 -21.24
N LEU A 477 -12.93 -9.60 -21.14
CA LEU A 477 -13.57 -9.29 -19.85
C LEU A 477 -13.68 -10.53 -18.95
N VAL A 478 -13.85 -11.73 -19.52
CA VAL A 478 -13.87 -13.00 -18.78
C VAL A 478 -12.46 -13.38 -18.32
N THR A 479 -11.45 -13.34 -19.19
CA THR A 479 -10.06 -13.66 -18.81
C THR A 479 -9.51 -12.68 -17.78
N VAL A 480 -9.75 -11.37 -17.94
CA VAL A 480 -9.37 -10.38 -16.92
C VAL A 480 -10.12 -10.61 -15.60
N ARG A 481 -11.37 -11.06 -15.63
CA ARG A 481 -12.11 -11.45 -14.41
C ARG A 481 -11.51 -12.69 -13.74
N GLU A 482 -11.05 -13.66 -14.52
CA GLU A 482 -10.41 -14.90 -14.05
C GLU A 482 -9.02 -14.61 -13.47
N GLU A 483 -8.15 -13.89 -14.19
CA GLU A 483 -6.87 -13.38 -13.67
C GLU A 483 -7.06 -12.56 -12.38
N MET A 484 -8.05 -11.66 -12.35
CA MET A 484 -8.40 -10.89 -11.16
C MET A 484 -9.06 -11.72 -10.05
N SER A 485 -9.36 -13.00 -10.27
CA SER A 485 -9.77 -13.94 -9.23
C SER A 485 -8.57 -14.77 -8.73
N GLU A 486 -7.69 -15.21 -9.63
CA GLU A 486 -6.42 -15.87 -9.30
C GLU A 486 -5.53 -14.96 -8.45
N LEU A 487 -5.37 -13.69 -8.84
CA LEU A 487 -4.61 -12.70 -8.08
C LEU A 487 -5.18 -12.48 -6.67
N ARG A 488 -6.51 -12.56 -6.48
CA ARG A 488 -7.11 -12.50 -5.14
C ARG A 488 -6.81 -13.75 -4.32
N GLY A 489 -6.82 -14.93 -4.95
CA GLY A 489 -6.38 -16.18 -4.34
C GLY A 489 -4.91 -16.14 -3.91
N ALA A 490 -4.03 -15.65 -4.79
CA ALA A 490 -2.61 -15.48 -4.51
C ALA A 490 -2.35 -14.48 -3.37
N VAL A 491 -3.03 -13.32 -3.36
CA VAL A 491 -2.95 -12.36 -2.25
C VAL A 491 -3.42 -12.99 -0.93
N GLN A 492 -4.54 -13.71 -0.91
CA GLN A 492 -5.01 -14.40 0.29
C GLN A 492 -4.06 -15.50 0.77
N LEU A 493 -3.35 -16.18 -0.14
CA LEU A 493 -2.34 -17.18 0.21
C LEU A 493 -1.08 -16.52 0.80
N LEU A 494 -0.59 -15.43 0.18
CA LEU A 494 0.55 -14.65 0.68
C LEU A 494 0.23 -13.98 2.03
N GLU A 495 -1.00 -13.50 2.24
CA GLU A 495 -1.45 -13.02 3.55
C GLU A 495 -1.43 -14.12 4.62
N LYS A 496 -1.86 -15.33 4.30
CA LYS A 496 -1.78 -16.48 5.23
C LYS A 496 -0.34 -16.83 5.55
N GLN A 497 0.53 -16.89 4.54
CA GLN A 497 1.96 -17.14 4.72
C GLN A 497 2.61 -16.05 5.58
N ARG A 498 2.32 -14.77 5.32
CA ARG A 498 2.82 -13.65 6.14
C ARG A 498 2.36 -13.79 7.59
N ARG A 499 1.08 -14.04 7.85
CA ARG A 499 0.56 -14.25 9.22
C ARG A 499 1.25 -15.42 9.93
N CYS A 500 1.58 -16.50 9.22
CA CYS A 500 2.35 -17.61 9.80
C CYS A 500 3.78 -17.18 10.17
N LEU A 501 4.44 -16.42 9.30
CA LEU A 501 5.77 -15.86 9.56
C LEU A 501 5.75 -14.85 10.71
N ASP A 502 4.74 -13.96 10.74
CA ASP A 502 4.48 -12.99 11.81
C ASP A 502 4.36 -13.72 13.17
N TRP A 503 3.62 -14.84 13.23
CA TRP A 503 3.53 -15.70 14.43
C TRP A 503 4.86 -16.37 14.79
N THR A 504 5.59 -16.96 13.84
CA THR A 504 6.90 -17.58 14.14
C THR A 504 7.93 -16.55 14.62
N LEU A 505 7.88 -15.31 14.13
CA LEU A 505 8.74 -14.22 14.59
C LEU A 505 8.39 -13.78 16.03
N VAL A 506 7.11 -13.78 16.40
CA VAL A 506 6.70 -13.52 17.79
C VAL A 506 7.15 -14.64 18.73
N VAL A 507 7.02 -15.91 18.31
CA VAL A 507 7.53 -17.06 19.08
C VAL A 507 9.05 -17.02 19.23
N GLN A 508 9.78 -16.70 18.15
CA GLN A 508 11.24 -16.57 18.21
C GLN A 508 11.67 -15.47 19.19
N LYS A 509 11.06 -14.27 19.11
CA LYS A 509 11.34 -13.17 20.06
C LYS A 509 11.09 -13.55 21.51
N ALA A 510 10.07 -14.35 21.79
CA ALA A 510 9.81 -14.87 23.15
C ALA A 510 10.88 -15.90 23.59
N GLN A 511 11.35 -16.76 22.67
CA GLN A 511 12.46 -17.68 22.93
C GLN A 511 13.79 -16.94 23.14
N ASP A 512 14.09 -15.92 22.34
CA ASP A 512 15.29 -15.09 22.45
C ASP A 512 15.32 -14.34 23.80
N ALA A 513 14.18 -13.78 24.22
CA ALA A 513 14.03 -13.12 25.51
C ALA A 513 14.20 -14.11 26.69
N ALA A 514 13.61 -15.31 26.61
CA ALA A 514 13.82 -16.35 27.60
C ALA A 514 15.29 -16.83 27.64
N GLY A 515 15.94 -16.95 26.49
CA GLY A 515 17.36 -17.28 26.36
C GLY A 515 18.28 -16.22 26.98
N ALA A 516 17.98 -14.94 26.77
CA ALA A 516 18.69 -13.83 27.42
C ALA A 516 18.57 -13.90 28.95
N LEU A 517 17.34 -14.07 29.48
CA LEU A 517 17.12 -14.22 30.92
C LEU A 517 17.87 -15.42 31.52
N ILE A 518 17.96 -16.55 30.80
CA ILE A 518 18.74 -17.72 31.22
C ILE A 518 20.24 -17.39 31.24
N LEU A 519 20.76 -16.71 30.22
CA LEU A 519 22.17 -16.31 30.16
C LEU A 519 22.53 -15.32 31.28
N ASP A 520 21.65 -14.38 31.61
CA ASP A 520 21.87 -13.41 32.68
C ASP A 520 21.82 -14.07 34.07
N ASN A 521 20.88 -14.99 34.30
CA ASN A 521 20.88 -15.81 35.53
C ASN A 521 22.16 -16.67 35.65
N LEU A 522 22.68 -17.22 34.55
CA LEU A 522 23.94 -17.97 34.54
C LEU A 522 25.16 -17.08 34.78
N ARG A 523 25.14 -15.82 34.31
CA ARG A 523 26.17 -14.81 34.65
C ARG A 523 26.14 -14.47 36.13
N GLU A 524 24.98 -14.14 36.69
CA GLU A 524 24.80 -13.93 38.14
C GLU A 524 25.28 -15.15 38.96
N GLU A 525 24.96 -16.37 38.52
CA GLU A 525 25.41 -17.61 39.20
C GLU A 525 26.92 -17.85 39.13
N LEU A 526 27.60 -17.40 38.07
CA LEU A 526 29.06 -17.44 37.96
C LEU A 526 29.73 -16.36 38.81
N GLU A 527 29.16 -15.16 38.86
CA GLU A 527 29.62 -14.07 39.71
C GLU A 527 29.43 -14.40 41.20
N ASP A 528 28.26 -14.90 41.60
CA ASP A 528 27.98 -15.41 42.95
C ASP A 528 29.03 -16.47 43.36
N ARG A 529 29.37 -17.42 42.47
CA ARG A 529 30.42 -18.44 42.72
C ARG A 529 31.82 -17.83 42.81
N ASN A 530 32.18 -16.90 41.93
CA ASN A 530 33.51 -16.25 41.92
C ASN A 530 33.71 -15.42 43.20
N VAL A 531 32.70 -14.65 43.61
CA VAL A 531 32.70 -13.92 44.89
C VAL A 531 32.76 -14.89 46.08
N GLN A 532 32.08 -16.04 46.02
CA GLN A 532 32.19 -17.10 47.05
C GLN A 532 33.60 -17.71 47.10
N GLN A 533 34.25 -17.99 45.96
CA GLN A 533 35.64 -18.44 45.89
C GLN A 533 36.61 -17.39 46.46
N GLN A 534 36.43 -16.11 46.13
CA GLN A 534 37.25 -15.04 46.70
C GLN A 534 37.08 -14.92 48.23
N ARG A 535 35.87 -15.08 48.77
CA ARG A 535 35.63 -15.13 50.21
C ARG A 535 36.30 -16.36 50.85
N ALA A 536 36.21 -17.52 50.22
CA ALA A 536 36.85 -18.75 50.67
C ALA A 536 38.38 -18.62 50.69
N ALA A 537 39.00 -18.12 49.62
CA ALA A 537 40.44 -17.87 49.54
C ALA A 537 40.93 -16.88 50.61
N LYS A 538 40.18 -15.78 50.83
CA LYS A 538 40.44 -14.80 51.91
C LYS A 538 40.31 -15.40 53.31
N SER A 539 39.53 -16.48 53.48
CA SER A 539 39.40 -17.22 54.75
C SER A 539 40.50 -18.28 54.96
N GLY A 540 40.92 -18.97 53.90
CA GLY A 540 41.98 -19.99 53.93
C GLY A 540 43.39 -19.42 54.12
N ALA A 541 43.58 -18.13 53.86
CA ALA A 541 44.86 -17.43 54.02
C ALA A 541 45.34 -17.23 55.48
N ARG A 542 44.65 -17.82 56.48
CA ARG A 542 45.11 -17.90 57.88
C ARG A 542 45.46 -19.34 58.29
N PRO A 543 46.70 -19.80 58.05
CA PRO A 543 47.15 -21.11 58.52
C PRO A 543 47.49 -21.06 60.01
N SER A 544 46.50 -21.36 60.87
CA SER A 544 46.75 -21.75 62.27
C SER A 544 46.56 -23.25 62.43
N SER A 545 47.67 -24.00 62.39
CA SER A 545 47.66 -25.45 62.61
C SER A 545 47.17 -25.80 64.02
N VAL A 546 46.17 -26.66 64.10
CA VAL A 546 45.83 -27.63 65.16
C VAL A 546 44.52 -28.30 64.72
N GLU A 547 44.32 -29.58 64.99
CA GLU A 547 43.07 -30.26 64.67
C GLU A 547 41.89 -29.66 65.46
N GLY A 548 41.03 -28.91 64.76
CA GLY A 548 39.90 -28.21 65.39
C GLY A 548 38.97 -29.17 66.14
N SER A 549 38.72 -28.88 67.42
CA SER A 549 37.91 -29.74 68.29
C SER A 549 36.50 -29.96 67.70
N PRO A 550 35.74 -31.01 68.10
CA PRO A 550 34.40 -31.25 67.58
C PRO A 550 33.46 -30.04 67.78
N VAL A 551 33.65 -29.26 68.84
CA VAL A 551 32.93 -27.99 69.07
C VAL A 551 33.23 -26.96 67.97
N GLN A 552 34.48 -26.89 67.53
CA GLN A 552 34.95 -25.95 66.51
C GLN A 552 34.48 -26.35 65.10
N ARG A 553 34.49 -27.66 64.80
CA ARG A 553 33.90 -28.25 63.58
C ARG A 553 32.37 -28.04 63.54
N ASN A 554 31.64 -28.35 64.62
CA ASN A 554 30.19 -28.10 64.71
C ASN A 554 29.85 -26.60 64.54
N ARG A 555 30.68 -25.70 65.07
CA ARG A 555 30.51 -24.25 64.90
C ARG A 555 30.87 -23.75 63.49
N ALA A 556 31.61 -24.52 62.68
CA ALA A 556 31.74 -24.26 61.24
C ALA A 556 30.47 -24.71 60.49
N ILE A 557 30.04 -25.96 60.70
CA ILE A 557 28.83 -26.55 60.09
C ILE A 557 27.59 -25.68 60.34
N LEU A 558 27.40 -25.16 61.57
CA LEU A 558 26.28 -24.27 61.87
C LEU A 558 26.30 -22.95 61.07
N ARG A 559 27.48 -22.39 60.76
CA ARG A 559 27.59 -21.19 59.91
C ARG A 559 27.33 -21.52 58.45
N GLU A 560 27.79 -22.69 57.99
CA GLU A 560 27.55 -23.18 56.62
C GLU A 560 26.05 -23.44 56.40
N LEU A 561 25.37 -24.12 57.33
CA LEU A 561 23.92 -24.30 57.31
C LEU A 561 23.17 -22.95 57.31
N GLN A 562 23.62 -21.98 58.11
CA GLN A 562 23.02 -20.64 58.13
C GLN A 562 23.23 -19.88 56.81
N ALA A 563 24.39 -20.02 56.16
CA ALA A 563 24.66 -19.46 54.84
C ALA A 563 23.88 -20.16 53.72
N VAL A 564 23.71 -21.49 53.80
CA VAL A 564 22.86 -22.27 52.87
C VAL A 564 21.40 -21.85 53.01
N LEU A 565 20.88 -21.68 54.23
CA LEU A 565 19.52 -21.22 54.48
C LEU A 565 19.29 -19.77 53.99
N GLN A 566 20.28 -18.88 54.12
CA GLN A 566 20.24 -17.54 53.52
C GLN A 566 20.24 -17.60 51.98
N ARG A 567 21.05 -18.48 51.37
CA ARG A 567 21.05 -18.71 49.92
C ARG A 567 19.72 -19.28 49.44
N GLU A 568 19.14 -20.22 50.17
CA GLU A 568 17.81 -20.80 49.88
C GLU A 568 16.72 -19.71 49.94
N GLN A 569 16.75 -18.83 50.95
CA GLN A 569 15.84 -17.68 51.04
C GLN A 569 16.03 -16.68 49.89
N LEU A 570 17.27 -16.41 49.47
CA LEU A 570 17.55 -15.56 48.30
C LEU A 570 17.03 -16.19 47.00
N LEU A 571 17.24 -17.50 46.81
CA LEU A 571 16.72 -18.25 45.65
C LEU A 571 15.19 -18.30 45.65
N ARG A 572 14.53 -18.48 46.80
CA ARG A 572 13.06 -18.37 46.90
C ARG A 572 12.58 -16.97 46.51
N ARG A 573 13.29 -15.89 46.88
CA ARG A 573 12.96 -14.51 46.49
C ARG A 573 13.19 -14.26 45.00
N ARG A 574 14.31 -14.70 44.42
CA ARG A 574 14.55 -14.66 42.95
C ARG A 574 13.44 -15.42 42.21
N ALA A 575 13.09 -16.63 42.64
CA ALA A 575 12.04 -17.44 42.02
C ALA A 575 10.61 -16.90 42.19
N ALA A 576 10.33 -16.14 43.26
CA ALA A 576 9.09 -15.38 43.41
C ALA A 576 9.06 -14.20 42.44
N ALA A 577 10.09 -13.35 42.45
CA ALA A 577 10.17 -12.18 41.57
C ALA A 577 10.09 -12.53 40.07
N ILE A 578 10.70 -13.65 39.65
CA ILE A 578 10.57 -14.16 38.27
C ILE A 578 9.12 -14.55 37.96
N ARG A 579 8.40 -15.17 38.91
CA ARG A 579 6.99 -15.53 38.75
C ARG A 579 6.11 -14.29 38.68
N ASP A 580 6.26 -13.37 39.63
CA ASP A 580 5.50 -12.13 39.69
C ASP A 580 5.71 -11.30 38.40
N ALA A 581 6.93 -11.26 37.86
CA ALA A 581 7.23 -10.60 36.58
C ALA A 581 6.59 -11.31 35.37
N LEU A 582 6.59 -12.65 35.33
CA LEU A 582 5.93 -13.43 34.28
C LEU A 582 4.40 -13.28 34.34
N ASP A 583 3.81 -13.32 35.54
CA ASP A 583 2.37 -13.14 35.74
C ASP A 583 1.91 -11.72 35.33
N CYS A 584 2.71 -10.70 35.66
CA CYS A 584 2.50 -9.33 35.15
C CYS A 584 2.54 -9.29 33.61
N GLN A 585 3.60 -9.80 32.96
CA GLN A 585 3.68 -9.78 31.49
C GLN A 585 2.60 -10.64 30.80
N LEU A 586 2.18 -11.74 31.42
CA LEU A 586 1.03 -12.52 30.95
C LEU A 586 -0.25 -11.67 31.04
N SER A 587 -0.46 -10.94 32.14
CA SER A 587 -1.61 -10.04 32.29
C SER A 587 -1.62 -8.91 31.27
N ASP A 588 -0.49 -8.24 31.03
CA ASP A 588 -0.33 -7.18 30.02
C ASP A 588 -0.55 -7.71 28.60
N SER A 589 0.01 -8.89 28.28
CA SER A 589 -0.25 -9.53 26.99
C SER A 589 -1.72 -9.92 26.80
N SER A 590 -2.48 -10.11 27.89
CA SER A 590 -3.90 -10.46 27.84
C SER A 590 -4.79 -9.22 27.70
N SER A 591 -4.44 -8.11 28.35
CA SER A 591 -5.16 -6.84 28.22
C SER A 591 -4.91 -6.22 26.82
N GLN A 592 -3.67 -6.26 26.33
CA GLN A 592 -3.34 -5.81 24.96
C GLN A 592 -4.08 -6.63 23.89
N ARG A 593 -4.18 -7.96 24.06
CA ARG A 593 -4.99 -8.82 23.18
C ARG A 593 -6.47 -8.42 23.17
N ARG A 594 -7.11 -8.27 24.33
CA ARG A 594 -8.51 -7.81 24.43
C ARG A 594 -8.73 -6.45 23.76
N LEU A 595 -7.85 -5.48 23.99
CA LEU A 595 -7.92 -4.17 23.35
C LEU A 595 -7.84 -4.28 21.82
N SER A 596 -6.91 -5.11 21.29
CA SER A 596 -6.82 -5.36 19.84
C SER A 596 -8.05 -6.07 19.27
N GLU A 597 -8.67 -6.97 20.03
CA GLU A 597 -9.90 -7.67 19.63
C GLU A 597 -11.09 -6.70 19.59
N GLU A 598 -11.19 -5.79 20.56
CA GLU A 598 -12.19 -4.70 20.57
C GLU A 598 -11.98 -3.69 19.45
N GLU A 599 -10.74 -3.39 19.06
CA GLU A 599 -10.42 -2.52 17.91
C GLU A 599 -10.80 -3.19 16.59
N VAL A 600 -10.45 -4.46 16.40
CA VAL A 600 -10.87 -5.25 15.23
C VAL A 600 -12.39 -5.39 15.18
N ALA A 601 -13.06 -5.58 16.32
CA ALA A 601 -14.52 -5.57 16.41
C ALA A 601 -15.11 -4.22 15.97
N ARG A 602 -14.60 -3.10 16.51
CA ARG A 602 -15.00 -1.73 16.11
C ARG A 602 -14.79 -1.47 14.61
N LEU A 603 -13.65 -1.87 14.05
CA LEU A 603 -13.34 -1.74 12.62
C LEU A 603 -14.25 -2.60 11.75
N SER A 604 -14.54 -3.84 12.15
CA SER A 604 -15.45 -4.74 11.43
C SER A 604 -16.89 -4.19 11.41
N LEU A 605 -17.35 -3.61 12.53
CA LEU A 605 -18.64 -2.95 12.64
C LEU A 605 -18.70 -1.70 11.75
N ALA A 606 -17.65 -0.88 11.73
CA ALA A 606 -17.56 0.27 10.82
C ALA A 606 -17.61 -0.17 9.34
N HIS A 607 -16.86 -1.21 8.96
CA HIS A 607 -16.87 -1.75 7.60
C HIS A 607 -18.24 -2.34 7.21
N SER A 608 -18.93 -3.02 8.12
CA SER A 608 -20.29 -3.51 7.87
C SER A 608 -21.29 -2.37 7.62
N LYS A 609 -21.22 -1.29 8.43
CA LYS A 609 -22.03 -0.08 8.26
C LYS A 609 -21.73 0.64 6.94
N ILE A 610 -20.46 0.84 6.60
CA ILE A 610 -20.03 1.51 5.35
C ILE A 610 -20.47 0.69 4.13
N THR A 611 -20.26 -0.62 4.13
CA THR A 611 -20.68 -1.46 3.00
C THR A 611 -22.21 -1.59 2.88
N ALA A 612 -22.96 -1.52 3.98
CA ALA A 612 -24.42 -1.41 3.94
C ALA A 612 -24.88 -0.07 3.36
N ALA A 613 -24.28 1.04 3.79
CA ALA A 613 -24.55 2.38 3.25
C ALA A 613 -24.25 2.45 1.74
N TYR A 614 -23.11 1.94 1.30
CA TYR A 614 -22.75 1.85 -0.13
C TYR A 614 -23.75 1.00 -0.94
N ARG A 615 -24.15 -0.18 -0.43
CA ARG A 615 -25.19 -1.01 -1.08
C ARG A 615 -26.53 -0.26 -1.18
N ASN A 616 -26.87 0.56 -0.19
CA ASN A 616 -28.10 1.36 -0.19
C ASN A 616 -28.03 2.54 -1.17
N ALA A 617 -26.93 3.29 -1.21
CA ALA A 617 -26.70 4.33 -2.20
C ALA A 617 -26.73 3.76 -3.64
N ARG A 618 -26.06 2.63 -3.87
CA ARG A 618 -26.06 1.94 -5.18
C ARG A 618 -27.45 1.45 -5.60
N ARG A 619 -28.33 1.08 -4.65
CA ARG A 619 -29.75 0.80 -4.94
C ARG A 619 -30.51 2.08 -5.34
N LYS A 620 -30.42 3.14 -4.53
CA LYS A 620 -31.04 4.44 -4.82
C LYS A 620 -30.64 5.00 -6.19
N HIS A 621 -29.35 4.93 -6.56
CA HIS A 621 -28.89 5.39 -7.88
C HIS A 621 -29.41 4.52 -9.04
N ARG A 622 -29.51 3.20 -8.86
CA ARG A 622 -30.16 2.33 -9.86
C ARG A 622 -31.64 2.64 -10.03
N GLU A 623 -32.36 2.92 -8.95
CA GLU A 623 -33.75 3.36 -9.02
C GLU A 623 -33.91 4.74 -9.67
N GLN A 624 -32.98 5.67 -9.44
CA GLN A 624 -32.95 6.97 -10.12
C GLN A 624 -32.72 6.82 -11.62
N LEU A 625 -31.72 6.03 -12.02
CA LEU A 625 -31.45 5.72 -13.43
C LEU A 625 -32.67 5.06 -14.09
N TRP A 626 -33.26 4.03 -13.47
CA TRP A 626 -34.44 3.35 -14.01
C TRP A 626 -35.66 4.28 -14.18
N ARG A 627 -35.85 5.24 -13.26
CA ARG A 627 -36.90 6.28 -13.41
C ARG A 627 -36.62 7.20 -14.59
N LEU A 628 -35.37 7.61 -14.80
CA LEU A 628 -34.96 8.45 -15.93
C LEU A 628 -35.04 7.68 -17.26
N GLU A 629 -34.56 6.44 -17.32
CA GLU A 629 -34.69 5.52 -18.46
C GLU A 629 -36.16 5.37 -18.87
N LYS A 630 -37.06 5.16 -17.90
CA LYS A 630 -38.51 5.08 -18.15
C LYS A 630 -39.10 6.40 -18.65
N GLN A 631 -38.64 7.55 -18.17
CA GLN A 631 -39.07 8.87 -18.68
C GLN A 631 -38.58 9.09 -20.12
N VAL A 632 -37.32 8.76 -20.41
CA VAL A 632 -36.72 8.86 -21.75
C VAL A 632 -37.43 7.92 -22.73
N ALA A 633 -37.81 6.71 -22.31
CA ALA A 633 -38.61 5.79 -23.14
C ALA A 633 -39.99 6.37 -23.50
N VAL A 634 -40.73 6.91 -22.53
CA VAL A 634 -42.04 7.55 -22.79
C VAL A 634 -41.90 8.80 -23.68
N VAL A 635 -40.80 9.54 -23.57
CA VAL A 635 -40.52 10.68 -24.46
C VAL A 635 -40.14 10.23 -25.87
N SER A 636 -39.31 9.19 -26.02
CA SER A 636 -38.94 8.68 -27.34
C SER A 636 -40.11 8.00 -28.06
N GLU A 637 -40.98 7.28 -27.35
CA GLU A 637 -42.25 6.76 -27.87
C GLU A 637 -43.14 7.89 -28.43
N ARG A 638 -43.25 9.02 -27.71
CA ARG A 638 -44.01 10.20 -28.17
C ARG A 638 -43.37 10.85 -29.39
N HIS A 639 -42.05 11.01 -29.42
CA HIS A 639 -41.35 11.57 -30.58
C HIS A 639 -41.47 10.65 -31.81
N VAL A 640 -41.41 9.33 -31.64
CA VAL A 640 -41.66 8.37 -32.72
C VAL A 640 -43.10 8.49 -33.23
N ALA A 641 -44.10 8.57 -32.34
CA ALA A 641 -45.50 8.77 -32.74
C ALA A 641 -45.69 10.06 -33.55
N GLN A 642 -45.13 11.19 -33.09
CA GLN A 642 -45.15 12.48 -33.80
C GLN A 642 -44.46 12.39 -35.18
N ILE A 643 -43.31 11.70 -35.28
CA ILE A 643 -42.63 11.47 -36.57
C ILE A 643 -43.49 10.61 -37.50
N THR A 644 -44.20 9.60 -37.00
CA THR A 644 -45.10 8.80 -37.83
C THR A 644 -46.35 9.56 -38.28
N GLU A 645 -46.89 10.44 -37.43
CA GLU A 645 -48.01 11.32 -37.80
C GLU A 645 -47.58 12.35 -38.86
N LEU A 646 -46.43 13.01 -38.67
CA LEU A 646 -45.89 13.97 -39.64
C LEU A 646 -45.60 13.32 -40.99
N ARG A 647 -45.04 12.10 -41.02
CA ARG A 647 -44.92 11.30 -42.26
C ARG A 647 -46.28 11.03 -42.88
N ALA A 648 -47.24 10.50 -42.11
CA ALA A 648 -48.59 10.24 -42.60
C ALA A 648 -49.40 11.50 -43.00
N THR A 649 -48.93 12.72 -42.67
CA THR A 649 -49.45 13.98 -43.25
C THR A 649 -48.70 14.38 -44.51
N LEU A 650 -47.39 14.17 -44.58
CA LEU A 650 -46.57 14.40 -45.77
C LEU A 650 -47.00 13.47 -46.92
N ASP A 651 -47.13 12.16 -46.66
CA ASP A 651 -47.61 11.17 -47.64
C ASP A 651 -48.98 11.56 -48.24
N LYS A 652 -49.88 12.14 -47.43
CA LYS A 652 -51.20 12.62 -47.87
C LYS A 652 -51.12 13.92 -48.69
N LEU A 653 -50.12 14.76 -48.45
CA LEU A 653 -49.89 15.98 -49.24
C LEU A 653 -49.19 15.65 -50.56
N GLU A 654 -48.32 14.65 -50.57
CA GLU A 654 -47.68 14.13 -51.79
C GLU A 654 -48.70 13.42 -52.69
N GLY A 655 -49.54 12.51 -52.15
CA GLY A 655 -50.62 11.89 -52.91
C GLY A 655 -51.60 12.91 -53.52
N ARG A 656 -52.01 13.93 -52.75
CA ARG A 656 -52.82 15.05 -53.27
C ARG A 656 -52.12 15.86 -54.36
N ARG A 657 -50.80 16.03 -54.26
CA ARG A 657 -50.01 16.73 -55.29
C ARG A 657 -49.99 15.92 -56.58
N GLU A 658 -49.83 14.60 -56.49
CA GLU A 658 -49.91 13.68 -57.64
C GLU A 658 -51.32 13.70 -58.27
N GLU A 659 -52.39 13.68 -57.46
CA GLU A 659 -53.78 13.86 -57.90
C GLU A 659 -54.03 15.20 -58.65
N THR A 660 -53.25 16.25 -58.37
CA THR A 660 -53.36 17.57 -59.04
C THR A 660 -52.43 17.76 -60.25
N VAL A 661 -51.64 16.75 -60.61
CA VAL A 661 -50.67 16.79 -61.72
C VAL A 661 -51.08 15.85 -62.87
N LEU A 662 -52.14 15.05 -62.67
CA LEU A 662 -52.80 14.19 -63.66
C LEU A 662 -54.06 14.86 -64.27
#